data_AF-A0A841Q9Q4-F1
#
_entry.id   AF-A0A841Q9Q4-F1
#
_cell.length_a   1.000
_cell.length_b   1.000
_cell.length_c   1.000
_cell.angle_alpha   90.00
_cell.angle_beta   90.00
_cell.angle_gamma   90.00
#
_symmetry.space_group_name_H-M   'P 1'
#
loop_
_entity.id
_entity.type
_entity.pdbx_description
1 polymer ?
#
loop_
_entity_poly.entity_id
_entity_poly.type
_entity_poly.pdbx_seq_one_letter_code
_entity_poly.pdbx_strand_id
1 'polypeptide(L)'
;MRKLKATNITTILLMVVFTGLFLLLFGRLLYIQAAGEVEGVNLLNWADEQRTNSYSLAAERGKILDRTGMVLADNKPAYNMYAILNEEYSQNSEEPLHVDDPTTTANKLAPLLNMDETKMLQILNDGIRAEKFQVEFVPYGQNLNEQTKQEIEALSLPGIYFSKVSERYYPNGQFASHLIGFAQKTDEGNFEGAMGIEKYQEEFLSGEPGYISFQRDNYAVKLLNPEEVVKKPIHGNDIYLTIDQKVQTFLEDAMSQVHEQYEPERIMAVVMNPKTGEILGMSSRPSFDPNIRANIENWYNDIISYPFEPGSTMKMFTIAAAIDAGVYNGSETYQSGKFTFLEDVRPIYDHKKEGWGPITYDEGFQRSSNVAVSKLVWEKLGTEAFLEYLNRFDFDTKTGIDVAGEIEGHILFDWPSEKLASTFGQGTTVTPIQLMKAASAIANEGKMIKPYVISKVIDSQSGDILQESKPEIVGEPISAETANQVMDLLETVVTSEVGTGKVYGLENYSVAGKTGTAQIPDPETGGFLSGKENYIFSFLGMAPKEDPELMMYVAVKRPKLADTEIGNEPVSYIFKTVMENSLHYLNIKPDLEKNDFDVQPYVLPDYTGQSIESVQQELVSKQANVKVVGSGDTVKSILPSAGAEIIPGSNTILLTDGDVLMPDLTNWSLRQVLQLGTLLNIKVDYIGTGYVVKQSIPVGTKMNGNQYLSIALEPPNTVLPAETEDTVETNEDLEDEEVNNSTTTE
;
A
#
# COMPACT_ATOMS: atom_id res chain seq x y z
N MET A 1 -100.83 -47.94 -21.69
CA MET A 1 -100.71 -46.71 -20.88
C MET A 1 -99.35 -46.07 -21.12
N ARG A 2 -99.36 -44.78 -21.49
CA ARG A 2 -98.29 -43.76 -21.48
C ARG A 2 -96.82 -44.15 -21.75
N LYS A 3 -96.39 -43.73 -22.95
CA LYS A 3 -95.05 -43.31 -23.41
C LYS A 3 -94.03 -43.00 -22.30
N LEU A 4 -92.88 -43.68 -22.41
CA LEU A 4 -91.55 -43.09 -22.19
C LEU A 4 -91.47 -41.74 -22.93
N LYS A 5 -91.67 -40.63 -22.21
CA LYS A 5 -91.37 -39.28 -22.71
C LYS A 5 -90.16 -38.65 -22.00
N ALA A 6 -89.79 -39.13 -20.80
CA ALA A 6 -88.69 -38.55 -20.04
C ALA A 6 -87.30 -38.88 -20.62
N THR A 7 -87.06 -40.12 -21.05
CA THR A 7 -85.73 -40.59 -21.47
C THR A 7 -85.20 -39.90 -22.73
N ASN A 8 -86.06 -39.59 -23.71
CA ASN A 8 -85.64 -38.88 -24.92
C ASN A 8 -85.43 -37.37 -24.67
N ILE A 9 -86.15 -36.77 -23.72
CA ILE A 9 -85.98 -35.34 -23.41
C ILE A 9 -84.65 -35.11 -22.69
N THR A 10 -84.26 -35.96 -21.75
CA THR A 10 -82.98 -35.84 -21.04
C THR A 10 -81.78 -36.03 -21.96
N THR A 11 -81.84 -36.99 -22.89
CA THR A 11 -80.76 -37.20 -23.89
C THR A 11 -80.66 -36.04 -24.87
N ILE A 12 -81.78 -35.47 -25.32
CA ILE A 12 -81.80 -34.28 -26.19
C ILE A 12 -81.27 -33.06 -25.42
N LEU A 13 -81.66 -32.88 -24.15
CA LEU A 13 -81.14 -31.82 -23.28
C LEU A 13 -79.62 -31.92 -23.12
N LEU A 14 -79.10 -33.12 -22.83
CA LEU A 14 -77.66 -33.35 -22.75
C LEU A 14 -76.96 -33.08 -24.08
N MET A 15 -77.51 -33.51 -25.22
CA MET A 15 -76.93 -33.19 -26.55
C MET A 15 -76.90 -31.70 -26.81
N VAL A 16 -77.96 -30.96 -26.48
CA VAL A 16 -78.01 -29.51 -26.64
C VAL A 16 -77.00 -28.83 -25.72
N VAL A 17 -76.88 -29.27 -24.48
CA VAL A 17 -75.86 -28.76 -23.54
C VAL A 17 -74.45 -29.05 -24.02
N PHE A 18 -74.15 -30.29 -24.45
CA PHE A 18 -72.84 -30.65 -25.00
C PHE A 18 -72.52 -29.91 -26.29
N THR A 19 -73.51 -29.73 -27.17
CA THR A 19 -73.33 -28.97 -28.41
C THR A 19 -73.12 -27.49 -28.10
N GLY A 20 -73.85 -26.93 -27.14
CA GLY A 20 -73.66 -25.56 -26.66
C GLY A 20 -72.28 -25.35 -26.05
N LEU A 21 -71.82 -26.27 -25.20
CA LEU A 21 -70.46 -26.26 -24.64
C LEU A 21 -69.39 -26.40 -25.72
N PHE A 22 -69.59 -27.31 -26.68
CA PHE A 22 -68.68 -27.48 -27.81
C PHE A 22 -68.58 -26.22 -28.65
N LEU A 23 -69.71 -25.60 -29.01
CA LEU A 23 -69.73 -24.34 -29.77
C LEU A 23 -69.09 -23.19 -28.99
N LEU A 24 -69.25 -23.15 -27.67
CA LEU A 24 -68.61 -22.15 -26.81
C LEU A 24 -67.09 -22.34 -26.80
N LEU A 25 -66.60 -23.57 -26.57
CA LEU A 25 -65.18 -23.89 -26.59
C LEU A 25 -64.57 -23.67 -27.99
N PHE A 26 -65.28 -24.06 -29.05
CA PHE A 26 -64.85 -23.87 -30.42
C PHE A 26 -64.81 -22.39 -30.81
N GLY A 27 -65.82 -21.61 -30.40
CA GLY A 27 -65.82 -20.16 -30.56
C GLY A 27 -64.67 -19.49 -29.79
N ARG A 28 -64.37 -19.98 -28.58
CA ARG A 28 -63.21 -19.50 -27.80
C ARG A 28 -61.89 -19.83 -28.47
N LEU A 29 -61.74 -21.02 -29.04
CA LEU A 29 -60.55 -21.42 -29.80
C LEU A 29 -60.34 -20.49 -31.01
N LEU A 30 -61.40 -20.25 -31.80
CA LEU A 30 -61.34 -19.35 -32.94
C LEU A 30 -61.03 -17.92 -32.51
N TYR A 31 -61.60 -17.45 -31.40
CA TYR A 31 -61.28 -16.13 -30.83
C TYR A 31 -59.79 -16.03 -30.47
N ILE A 32 -59.25 -17.01 -29.75
CA ILE A 32 -57.82 -17.04 -29.37
C ILE A 32 -56.93 -17.04 -30.61
N GLN A 33 -57.26 -17.85 -31.61
CA GLN A 33 -56.48 -17.97 -32.83
C GLN A 33 -56.55 -16.70 -33.71
N ALA A 34 -57.69 -16.01 -33.75
CA ALA A 34 -57.88 -14.82 -34.58
C ALA A 34 -57.44 -13.52 -33.89
N ALA A 35 -57.68 -13.40 -32.58
CA ALA A 35 -57.29 -12.22 -31.81
C ALA A 35 -55.79 -12.22 -31.49
N GLY A 36 -55.16 -13.39 -31.36
CA GLY A 36 -53.74 -13.50 -31.00
C GLY A 36 -53.41 -12.95 -29.61
N GLU A 37 -54.43 -12.59 -28.82
CA GLU A 37 -54.31 -11.95 -27.52
C GLU A 37 -55.32 -12.54 -26.54
N VAL A 38 -54.87 -12.83 -25.31
CA VAL A 38 -55.72 -13.31 -24.21
C VAL A 38 -55.40 -12.48 -22.98
N GLU A 39 -56.42 -11.84 -22.39
CA GLU A 39 -56.28 -11.06 -21.15
C GLU A 39 -55.20 -9.96 -21.19
N GLY A 40 -54.99 -9.31 -22.35
CA GLY A 40 -53.96 -8.27 -22.49
C GLY A 40 -52.59 -8.80 -22.94
N VAL A 41 -52.43 -10.12 -23.04
CA VAL A 41 -51.16 -10.77 -23.39
C VAL A 41 -51.18 -11.20 -24.85
N ASN A 42 -50.26 -10.64 -25.64
CA ASN A 42 -50.03 -11.06 -27.02
C ASN A 42 -49.34 -12.44 -27.03
N LEU A 43 -50.00 -13.44 -27.60
CA LEU A 43 -49.56 -14.83 -27.59
C LEU A 43 -48.29 -15.08 -28.42
N LEU A 44 -48.01 -14.23 -29.43
CA LEU A 44 -46.78 -14.30 -30.21
C LEU A 44 -45.60 -13.82 -29.37
N ASN A 45 -45.70 -12.64 -28.76
CA ASN A 45 -44.64 -12.13 -27.87
C ASN A 45 -44.36 -13.08 -26.70
N TRP A 46 -45.42 -13.64 -26.11
CA TRP A 46 -45.28 -14.62 -25.04
C TRP A 46 -44.59 -15.91 -25.52
N ALA A 47 -44.93 -16.40 -26.72
CA ALA A 47 -44.25 -17.54 -27.31
C ALA A 47 -42.77 -17.24 -27.66
N ASP A 48 -42.48 -16.03 -28.12
CA ASP A 48 -41.13 -15.56 -28.44
C ASP A 48 -40.29 -15.42 -27.17
N GLU A 49 -40.82 -14.87 -26.07
CA GLU A 49 -40.15 -14.82 -24.76
C GLU A 49 -39.82 -16.22 -24.24
N GLN A 50 -40.73 -17.19 -24.40
CA GLN A 50 -40.50 -18.58 -23.97
C GLN A 50 -39.48 -19.32 -24.85
N ARG A 51 -39.39 -18.97 -26.14
CA ARG A 51 -38.45 -19.58 -27.11
C ARG A 51 -37.09 -18.91 -27.12
N THR A 52 -37.02 -17.66 -26.71
CA THR A 52 -35.79 -16.86 -26.70
C THR A 52 -34.95 -17.23 -25.51
N ASN A 53 -33.75 -17.75 -25.77
CA ASN A 53 -32.73 -17.91 -24.75
C ASN A 53 -31.70 -16.79 -24.89
N SER A 54 -31.19 -16.27 -23.77
CA SER A 54 -30.16 -15.22 -23.76
C SER A 54 -28.99 -15.66 -22.88
N TYR A 55 -27.78 -15.47 -23.39
CA TYR A 55 -26.53 -15.74 -22.69
C TYR A 55 -25.78 -14.43 -22.55
N SER A 56 -25.49 -14.02 -21.31
CA SER A 56 -24.70 -12.82 -21.05
C SER A 56 -23.24 -13.04 -21.43
N LEU A 57 -22.63 -12.05 -22.07
CA LEU A 57 -21.19 -11.97 -22.29
C LEU A 57 -20.65 -10.93 -21.30
N ALA A 58 -19.90 -11.38 -20.30
CA ALA A 58 -19.36 -10.48 -19.27
C ALA A 58 -18.44 -9.42 -19.89
N ALA A 59 -18.58 -8.17 -19.43
CA ALA A 59 -17.60 -7.14 -19.68
C ALA A 59 -16.39 -7.32 -18.76
N GLU A 60 -15.20 -6.98 -19.26
CA GLU A 60 -14.02 -6.89 -18.39
C GLU A 60 -14.01 -5.53 -17.72
N ARG A 61 -13.78 -5.54 -16.41
CA ARG A 61 -13.68 -4.32 -15.62
C ARG A 61 -12.39 -3.58 -15.99
N GLY A 62 -12.41 -2.26 -16.13
CA GLY A 62 -11.23 -1.48 -16.49
C GLY A 62 -10.06 -1.66 -15.51
N LYS A 63 -8.83 -1.44 -15.97
CA LYS A 63 -7.62 -1.54 -15.13
C LYS A 63 -7.45 -0.30 -14.27
N ILE A 64 -6.83 -0.45 -13.12
CA ILE A 64 -6.31 0.67 -12.33
C ILE A 64 -4.79 0.62 -12.46
N LEU A 65 -4.18 1.72 -12.90
CA LEU A 65 -2.76 1.83 -13.15
C LEU A 65 -2.17 2.98 -12.33
N ASP A 66 -0.87 2.90 -12.07
CA ASP A 66 -0.09 3.99 -11.51
C ASP A 66 0.22 5.05 -12.59
N ARG A 67 0.94 6.11 -12.21
CA ARG A 67 1.30 7.19 -13.14
C ARG A 67 2.23 6.78 -14.29
N THR A 68 2.92 5.64 -14.16
CA THR A 68 3.87 5.10 -15.15
C THR A 68 3.25 4.01 -16.03
N GLY A 69 2.01 3.59 -15.75
CA GLY A 69 1.31 2.52 -16.46
C GLY A 69 1.52 1.13 -15.86
N MET A 70 2.06 1.05 -14.64
CA MET A 70 2.14 -0.20 -13.88
C MET A 70 0.77 -0.56 -13.30
N VAL A 71 0.45 -1.84 -13.34
CA VAL A 71 -0.86 -2.34 -12.91
C VAL A 71 -0.98 -2.33 -11.39
N LEU A 72 -2.05 -1.70 -10.89
CA LEU A 72 -2.45 -1.70 -9.48
C LEU A 72 -3.65 -2.63 -9.23
N ALA A 73 -4.59 -2.69 -10.17
CA ALA A 73 -5.69 -3.65 -10.20
C ALA A 73 -6.02 -4.08 -11.64
N ASP A 74 -6.25 -5.38 -11.85
CA ASP A 74 -6.60 -5.94 -13.15
C ASP A 74 -7.48 -7.18 -12.98
N ASN A 75 -8.01 -7.71 -14.07
CA ASN A 75 -8.71 -8.98 -14.10
C ASN A 75 -7.73 -10.09 -14.47
N LYS A 76 -7.76 -11.20 -13.73
CA LYS A 76 -7.07 -12.44 -14.12
C LYS A 76 -8.10 -13.51 -14.47
N PRO A 77 -7.80 -14.41 -15.42
CA PRO A 77 -8.59 -15.60 -15.63
C PRO A 77 -8.46 -16.52 -14.40
N ALA A 78 -9.59 -17.02 -13.93
CA ALA A 78 -9.68 -18.05 -12.90
C ALA A 78 -10.69 -19.12 -13.33
N TYR A 79 -10.71 -20.25 -12.63
CA TYR A 79 -11.50 -21.41 -13.02
C TYR A 79 -12.31 -21.97 -11.86
N ASN A 80 -13.61 -22.14 -12.08
CA ASN A 80 -14.47 -22.85 -11.13
C ASN A 80 -14.67 -24.28 -11.61
N MET A 81 -14.23 -25.23 -10.79
CA MET A 81 -14.35 -26.66 -11.05
C MET A 81 -15.72 -27.19 -10.63
N TYR A 82 -16.31 -28.01 -11.49
CA TYR A 82 -17.53 -28.76 -11.20
C TYR A 82 -17.40 -30.20 -11.67
N ALA A 83 -18.15 -31.08 -11.02
CA ALA A 83 -18.23 -32.49 -11.35
C ALA A 83 -19.62 -32.84 -11.90
N ILE A 84 -19.68 -33.38 -13.11
CA ILE A 84 -20.90 -33.96 -13.67
C ILE A 84 -21.08 -35.37 -13.11
N LEU A 85 -22.25 -35.62 -12.52
CA LEU A 85 -22.55 -36.89 -11.83
C LEU A 85 -23.56 -37.75 -12.58
N ASN A 86 -24.30 -37.16 -13.52
CA ASN A 86 -25.40 -37.84 -14.19
C ASN A 86 -24.90 -38.73 -15.33
N GLU A 87 -25.20 -40.04 -15.22
CA GLU A 87 -24.79 -41.06 -16.18
C GLU A 87 -25.33 -40.83 -17.60
N GLU A 88 -26.48 -40.15 -17.74
CA GLU A 88 -27.09 -39.86 -19.04
C GLU A 88 -26.17 -39.00 -19.92
N TYR A 89 -25.32 -38.18 -19.30
CA TYR A 89 -24.33 -37.37 -20.00
C TYR A 89 -23.29 -38.21 -20.76
N SER A 90 -23.12 -39.49 -20.39
CA SER A 90 -22.23 -40.44 -21.08
C SER A 90 -22.91 -41.28 -22.17
N GLN A 91 -24.23 -41.20 -22.38
CA GLN A 91 -24.98 -42.15 -23.24
C GLN A 91 -24.47 -42.29 -24.68
N ASN A 92 -23.79 -41.26 -25.21
CA ASN A 92 -23.29 -41.22 -26.59
C ASN A 92 -21.75 -41.13 -26.67
N SER A 93 -21.05 -41.52 -25.61
CA SER A 93 -19.57 -41.48 -25.54
C SER A 93 -19.02 -42.88 -25.27
N GLU A 94 -17.88 -43.21 -25.87
CA GLU A 94 -17.15 -44.46 -25.57
C GLU A 94 -16.45 -44.39 -24.20
N GLU A 95 -16.16 -43.18 -23.72
CA GLU A 95 -15.53 -42.89 -22.42
C GLU A 95 -16.53 -42.20 -21.47
N PRO A 96 -16.47 -42.46 -20.15
CA PRO A 96 -17.35 -41.80 -19.19
C PRO A 96 -17.09 -40.29 -19.15
N LEU A 97 -18.14 -39.50 -19.37
CA LEU A 97 -18.17 -38.03 -19.25
C LEU A 97 -18.77 -37.57 -17.91
N HIS A 98 -19.10 -38.50 -17.01
CA HIS A 98 -19.51 -38.25 -15.62
C HIS A 98 -18.49 -38.89 -14.67
N VAL A 99 -18.57 -38.52 -13.39
CA VAL A 99 -17.73 -39.12 -12.33
C VAL A 99 -18.12 -40.59 -12.14
N ASP A 100 -17.29 -41.48 -12.71
CA ASP A 100 -17.48 -42.94 -12.66
C ASP A 100 -17.02 -43.54 -11.31
N ASP A 101 -15.88 -43.08 -10.78
CA ASP A 101 -15.35 -43.51 -9.48
C ASP A 101 -15.20 -42.31 -8.52
N PRO A 102 -16.22 -42.06 -7.66
CA PRO A 102 -16.16 -40.99 -6.67
C PRO A 102 -15.00 -41.11 -5.68
N THR A 103 -14.57 -42.34 -5.34
CA THR A 103 -13.52 -42.57 -4.35
C THR A 103 -12.16 -42.21 -4.93
N THR A 104 -11.83 -42.71 -6.12
CA THR A 104 -10.59 -42.35 -6.82
C THR A 104 -10.56 -40.87 -7.18
N THR A 105 -11.70 -40.31 -7.58
CA THR A 105 -11.84 -38.87 -7.88
C THR A 105 -11.55 -38.03 -6.64
N ALA A 106 -12.16 -38.35 -5.49
CA ALA A 106 -11.92 -37.64 -4.24
C ALA A 106 -10.46 -37.75 -3.80
N ASN A 107 -9.89 -38.96 -3.82
CA ASN A 107 -8.51 -39.23 -3.40
C ASN A 107 -7.47 -38.41 -4.18
N LYS A 108 -7.68 -38.26 -5.49
CA LYS A 108 -6.75 -37.54 -6.37
C LYS A 108 -6.97 -36.02 -6.39
N LEU A 109 -8.21 -35.54 -6.26
CA LEU A 109 -8.54 -34.11 -6.33
C LEU A 109 -8.38 -33.39 -4.99
N ALA A 110 -8.72 -34.04 -3.88
CA ALA A 110 -8.72 -33.43 -2.56
C ALA A 110 -7.37 -32.77 -2.18
N PRO A 111 -6.20 -33.40 -2.44
CA PRO A 111 -4.90 -32.79 -2.18
C PRO A 111 -4.64 -31.52 -3.01
N LEU A 112 -5.07 -31.49 -4.28
CA LEU A 112 -4.85 -30.35 -5.16
C LEU A 112 -5.72 -29.13 -4.80
N LEU A 113 -6.84 -29.35 -4.11
CA LEU A 113 -7.75 -28.30 -3.67
C LEU A 113 -7.60 -27.94 -2.19
N ASN A 114 -6.65 -28.53 -1.47
CA ASN A 114 -6.54 -28.44 -0.01
C ASN A 114 -7.88 -28.71 0.69
N MET A 115 -8.64 -29.67 0.17
CA MET A 115 -9.92 -30.09 0.71
C MET A 115 -9.76 -31.43 1.42
N ASP A 116 -10.53 -31.66 2.48
CA ASP A 116 -10.59 -32.98 3.10
C ASP A 116 -11.21 -34.02 2.14
N GLU A 117 -10.53 -35.15 1.94
CA GLU A 117 -10.95 -36.21 1.02
C GLU A 117 -12.32 -36.77 1.38
N THR A 118 -12.58 -36.97 2.68
CA THR A 118 -13.86 -37.50 3.17
C THR A 118 -15.00 -36.55 2.85
N LYS A 119 -14.76 -35.24 3.03
CA LYS A 119 -15.73 -34.19 2.69
C LYS A 119 -16.00 -34.14 1.19
N MET A 120 -14.97 -34.26 0.35
CA MET A 120 -15.15 -34.28 -1.11
C MET A 120 -15.94 -35.51 -1.57
N LEU A 121 -15.58 -36.69 -1.05
CA LEU A 121 -16.28 -37.94 -1.33
C LEU A 121 -17.75 -37.86 -0.90
N GLN A 122 -18.03 -37.23 0.25
CA GLN A 122 -19.39 -36.99 0.70
C GLN A 122 -20.17 -36.12 -0.29
N ILE A 123 -19.61 -35.00 -0.77
CA ILE A 123 -20.28 -34.12 -1.75
C ILE A 123 -20.64 -34.89 -3.02
N LEU A 124 -19.71 -35.70 -3.55
CA LEU A 124 -19.93 -36.52 -4.74
C LEU A 124 -21.06 -37.54 -4.51
N ASN A 125 -20.98 -38.34 -3.44
CA ASN A 125 -21.97 -39.37 -3.13
C ASN A 125 -23.36 -38.80 -2.80
N ASP A 126 -23.42 -37.65 -2.11
CA ASP A 126 -24.67 -36.97 -1.82
C ASP A 126 -25.32 -36.44 -3.10
N GLY A 127 -24.51 -35.92 -4.03
CA GLY A 127 -24.97 -35.49 -5.35
C GLY A 127 -25.52 -36.64 -6.19
N ILE A 128 -24.81 -37.79 -6.23
CA ILE A 128 -25.25 -38.99 -6.95
C ILE A 128 -26.58 -39.51 -6.36
N ARG A 129 -26.68 -39.64 -5.03
CA ARG A 129 -27.91 -40.10 -4.36
C ARG A 129 -29.10 -39.17 -4.56
N ALA A 130 -28.84 -37.87 -4.69
CA ALA A 130 -29.85 -36.87 -4.95
C ALA A 130 -30.17 -36.69 -6.45
N GLU A 131 -29.61 -37.54 -7.32
CA GLU A 131 -29.80 -37.50 -8.78
C GLU A 131 -29.46 -36.11 -9.38
N LYS A 132 -28.48 -35.42 -8.79
CA LYS A 132 -28.04 -34.11 -9.30
C LYS A 132 -27.29 -34.28 -10.62
N PHE A 133 -27.51 -33.35 -11.53
CA PHE A 133 -26.74 -33.31 -12.78
C PHE A 133 -25.24 -33.04 -12.53
N GLN A 134 -24.95 -32.06 -11.66
CA GLN A 134 -23.59 -31.67 -11.30
C GLN A 134 -23.49 -31.24 -9.83
N VAL A 135 -22.26 -31.19 -9.31
CA VAL A 135 -21.91 -30.60 -8.01
C VAL A 135 -20.69 -29.68 -8.14
N GLU A 136 -20.61 -28.73 -7.22
CA GLU A 136 -19.50 -27.78 -7.07
C GLU A 136 -18.84 -27.96 -5.70
N PHE A 137 -17.57 -27.58 -5.59
CA PHE A 137 -16.75 -27.79 -4.39
C PHE A 137 -16.49 -26.48 -3.63
N VAL A 138 -17.53 -25.70 -3.34
CA VAL A 138 -17.38 -24.36 -2.73
C VAL A 138 -16.81 -24.45 -1.29
N PRO A 139 -15.81 -23.61 -0.90
CA PRO A 139 -15.08 -22.63 -1.73
C PRO A 139 -13.85 -23.22 -2.46
N TYR A 140 -13.42 -24.43 -2.13
CA TYR A 140 -12.15 -25.05 -2.56
C TYR A 140 -12.00 -25.22 -4.09
N GLY A 141 -13.10 -25.43 -4.81
CA GLY A 141 -13.12 -25.56 -6.27
C GLY A 141 -13.38 -24.26 -7.00
N GLN A 142 -13.39 -23.11 -6.32
CA GLN A 142 -13.60 -21.80 -6.94
C GLN A 142 -12.30 -21.01 -7.09
N ASN A 143 -12.25 -20.12 -8.09
CA ASN A 143 -11.13 -19.22 -8.36
C ASN A 143 -9.76 -19.93 -8.51
N LEU A 144 -9.76 -21.12 -9.09
CA LEU A 144 -8.52 -21.88 -9.33
C LEU A 144 -7.65 -21.16 -10.37
N ASN A 145 -6.35 -21.12 -10.13
CA ASN A 145 -5.39 -20.59 -11.10
C ASN A 145 -5.17 -21.59 -12.26
N GLU A 146 -4.55 -21.13 -13.33
CA GLU A 146 -4.29 -21.96 -14.52
C GLU A 146 -3.41 -23.18 -14.21
N GLN A 147 -2.44 -23.06 -13.30
CA GLN A 147 -1.55 -24.16 -12.93
C GLN A 147 -2.33 -25.30 -12.26
N THR A 148 -3.15 -25.00 -11.24
CA THR A 148 -3.98 -25.99 -10.54
C THR A 148 -4.97 -26.65 -11.49
N LYS A 149 -5.57 -25.88 -12.42
CA LYS A 149 -6.42 -26.44 -13.47
C LYS A 149 -5.64 -27.44 -14.33
N GLN A 150 -4.45 -27.10 -14.81
CA GLN A 150 -3.63 -27.98 -15.64
C GLN A 150 -3.20 -29.25 -14.89
N GLU A 151 -2.86 -29.14 -13.61
CA GLU A 151 -2.56 -30.28 -12.74
C GLU A 151 -3.75 -31.23 -12.60
N ILE A 152 -4.97 -30.69 -12.47
CA ILE A 152 -6.20 -31.49 -12.42
C ILE A 152 -6.52 -32.13 -13.77
N GLU A 153 -6.40 -31.39 -14.88
CA GLU A 153 -6.61 -31.92 -16.23
C GLU A 153 -5.63 -33.07 -16.54
N ALA A 154 -4.39 -32.98 -16.05
CA ALA A 154 -3.39 -34.04 -16.19
C ALA A 154 -3.77 -35.35 -15.48
N LEU A 155 -4.65 -35.32 -14.47
CA LEU A 155 -5.17 -36.53 -13.82
C LEU A 155 -6.14 -37.33 -14.70
N SER A 156 -6.66 -36.71 -15.78
CA SER A 156 -7.60 -37.33 -16.73
C SER A 156 -8.81 -37.97 -16.04
N LEU A 157 -9.38 -37.26 -15.04
CA LEU A 157 -10.54 -37.75 -14.29
C LEU A 157 -11.83 -37.51 -15.07
N PRO A 158 -12.67 -38.55 -15.27
CA PRO A 158 -13.93 -38.41 -15.98
C PRO A 158 -14.93 -37.57 -15.17
N GLY A 159 -15.72 -36.75 -15.86
CA GLY A 159 -16.74 -35.91 -15.24
C GLY A 159 -16.25 -34.61 -14.60
N ILE A 160 -14.95 -34.28 -14.65
CA ILE A 160 -14.41 -33.05 -14.08
C ILE A 160 -14.26 -31.98 -15.17
N TYR A 161 -14.89 -30.84 -14.94
CA TYR A 161 -14.93 -29.73 -15.89
C TYR A 161 -14.67 -28.39 -15.19
N PHE A 162 -14.29 -27.40 -15.99
CA PHE A 162 -14.01 -26.05 -15.52
C PHE A 162 -14.88 -25.04 -16.26
N SER A 163 -15.39 -24.08 -15.51
CA SER A 163 -15.93 -22.84 -16.08
C SER A 163 -14.91 -21.74 -15.89
N LYS A 164 -14.55 -21.07 -16.99
CA LYS A 164 -13.66 -19.89 -16.94
C LYS A 164 -14.45 -18.72 -16.35
N VAL A 165 -13.90 -18.13 -15.29
CA VAL A 165 -14.43 -16.94 -14.64
C VAL A 165 -13.36 -15.85 -14.62
N SER A 166 -13.79 -14.59 -14.52
CA SER A 166 -12.90 -13.46 -14.28
C SER A 166 -12.78 -13.25 -12.76
N GLU A 167 -11.56 -13.03 -12.27
CA GLU A 167 -11.28 -12.66 -10.89
C GLU A 167 -10.59 -11.28 -10.87
N ARG A 168 -11.08 -10.38 -10.01
CA ARG A 168 -10.42 -9.09 -9.79
C ARG A 168 -9.21 -9.28 -8.89
N TYR A 169 -8.03 -8.90 -9.38
CA TYR A 169 -6.73 -9.19 -8.76
C TYR A 169 -5.90 -7.92 -8.54
N TYR A 170 -5.18 -7.87 -7.42
CA TYR A 170 -4.37 -6.73 -6.98
C TYR A 170 -2.91 -7.18 -6.84
N PRO A 171 -2.05 -6.99 -7.86
CA PRO A 171 -0.72 -7.60 -7.91
C PRO A 171 0.22 -7.20 -6.77
N ASN A 172 0.01 -6.05 -6.16
CA ASN A 172 0.89 -5.47 -5.14
C ASN A 172 0.50 -5.87 -3.71
N GLY A 173 -0.54 -6.70 -3.53
CA GLY A 173 -1.00 -7.13 -2.20
C GLY A 173 -1.40 -5.95 -1.32
N GLN A 174 -0.84 -5.89 -0.11
CA GLN A 174 -1.02 -4.77 0.82
C GLN A 174 -0.28 -3.51 0.35
N PHE A 175 -0.91 -2.76 -0.56
CA PHE A 175 -0.33 -1.58 -1.20
C PHE A 175 -1.43 -0.58 -1.50
N ALA A 176 -1.35 0.63 -0.92
CA ALA A 176 -2.35 1.69 -1.07
C ALA A 176 -3.80 1.17 -0.91
N SER A 177 -4.01 0.20 -0.02
CA SER A 177 -5.19 -0.67 -0.02
C SER A 177 -6.49 0.10 0.17
N HIS A 178 -6.49 1.10 1.05
CA HIS A 178 -7.66 1.95 1.27
C HIS A 178 -7.94 2.92 0.12
N LEU A 179 -6.89 3.33 -0.59
CA LEU A 179 -7.01 4.22 -1.75
C LEU A 179 -7.56 3.44 -2.95
N ILE A 180 -6.91 2.33 -3.34
CA ILE A 180 -7.36 1.50 -4.46
C ILE A 180 -8.73 0.88 -4.12
N GLY A 181 -8.86 0.35 -2.92
CA GLY A 181 -10.02 -0.38 -2.47
C GLY A 181 -10.10 -1.77 -3.09
N PHE A 182 -11.32 -2.30 -3.19
CA PHE A 182 -11.56 -3.57 -3.86
C PHE A 182 -12.94 -3.63 -4.51
N ALA A 183 -13.07 -4.39 -5.58
CA ALA A 183 -14.34 -4.83 -6.17
C ALA A 183 -14.73 -6.24 -5.71
N GLN A 184 -16.02 -6.45 -5.51
CA GLN A 184 -16.62 -7.72 -5.11
C GLN A 184 -17.55 -8.23 -6.20
N LYS A 185 -17.69 -9.55 -6.29
CA LYS A 185 -18.60 -10.18 -7.25
C LYS A 185 -20.02 -10.13 -6.70
N THR A 186 -20.96 -9.66 -7.51
CA THR A 186 -22.40 -9.65 -7.25
C THR A 186 -23.01 -11.03 -7.51
N ASP A 187 -24.24 -11.25 -7.05
CA ASP A 187 -25.00 -12.49 -7.31
C ASP A 187 -25.20 -12.76 -8.81
N GLU A 188 -25.23 -11.69 -9.61
CA GLU A 188 -25.36 -11.72 -11.07
C GLU A 188 -24.03 -12.05 -11.78
N GLY A 189 -22.92 -12.13 -11.02
CA GLY A 189 -21.60 -12.51 -11.51
C GLY A 189 -20.72 -11.35 -11.98
N ASN A 190 -21.19 -10.10 -11.91
CA ASN A 190 -20.44 -8.89 -12.27
C ASN A 190 -19.66 -8.35 -11.07
N PHE A 191 -18.57 -7.60 -11.31
CA PHE A 191 -17.82 -6.92 -10.25
C PHE A 191 -18.38 -5.54 -9.96
N GLU A 192 -18.60 -5.24 -8.68
CA GLU A 192 -18.98 -3.92 -8.18
C GLU A 192 -17.94 -3.44 -7.16
N GLY A 193 -17.51 -2.18 -7.29
CA GLY A 193 -16.57 -1.53 -6.39
C GLY A 193 -17.13 -1.34 -4.98
N ALA A 194 -16.47 -1.94 -3.98
CA ALA A 194 -16.91 -1.88 -2.59
C ALA A 194 -16.36 -0.65 -1.83
N MET A 195 -15.13 -0.21 -2.16
CA MET A 195 -14.47 0.93 -1.52
C MET A 195 -13.39 1.56 -2.42
N GLY A 196 -12.78 2.67 -1.99
CA GLY A 196 -11.67 3.31 -2.68
C GLY A 196 -11.99 3.79 -4.10
N ILE A 197 -10.98 3.79 -4.97
CA ILE A 197 -11.11 4.08 -6.40
C ILE A 197 -12.02 3.07 -7.10
N GLU A 198 -11.97 1.79 -6.71
CA GLU A 198 -12.87 0.78 -7.26
C GLU A 198 -14.35 1.23 -7.15
N LYS A 199 -14.75 1.77 -6.00
CA LYS A 199 -16.11 2.32 -5.83
C LYS A 199 -16.30 3.69 -6.45
N TYR A 200 -15.31 4.58 -6.31
CA TYR A 200 -15.43 5.96 -6.77
C TYR A 200 -15.54 6.07 -8.30
N GLN A 201 -14.88 5.16 -9.03
CA GLN A 201 -14.84 5.12 -10.49
C GLN A 201 -15.69 3.98 -11.08
N GLU A 202 -16.72 3.52 -10.37
CA GLU A 202 -17.57 2.39 -10.79
C GLU A 202 -18.16 2.59 -12.19
N GLU A 203 -18.61 3.79 -12.51
CA GLU A 203 -19.19 4.14 -13.81
C GLU A 203 -18.21 3.91 -14.97
N PHE A 204 -16.93 4.26 -14.76
CA PHE A 204 -15.90 4.06 -15.77
C PHE A 204 -15.38 2.63 -15.78
N LEU A 205 -15.24 2.00 -14.61
CA LEU A 205 -14.62 0.69 -14.47
C LEU A 205 -15.53 -0.48 -14.87
N SER A 206 -16.84 -0.42 -14.62
CA SER A 206 -17.74 -1.57 -14.74
C SER A 206 -17.91 -2.12 -16.17
N GLY A 207 -17.96 -1.23 -17.17
CA GLY A 207 -18.30 -1.59 -18.55
C GLY A 207 -19.77 -2.02 -18.71
N GLU A 208 -20.15 -2.42 -19.92
CA GLU A 208 -21.49 -2.95 -20.21
C GLU A 208 -21.43 -4.40 -20.68
N PRO A 209 -22.14 -5.34 -20.03
CA PRO A 209 -22.20 -6.72 -20.51
C PRO A 209 -22.88 -6.79 -21.88
N GLY A 210 -22.36 -7.66 -22.72
CA GLY A 210 -22.96 -8.06 -23.98
C GLY A 210 -23.96 -9.19 -23.78
N TYR A 211 -24.58 -9.65 -24.86
CA TYR A 211 -25.39 -10.86 -24.83
C TYR A 211 -25.49 -11.52 -26.20
N ILE A 212 -25.70 -12.83 -26.19
CA ILE A 212 -26.09 -13.64 -27.35
C ILE A 212 -27.50 -14.13 -27.08
N SER A 213 -28.46 -13.69 -27.90
CA SER A 213 -29.84 -14.14 -27.83
C SER A 213 -30.19 -14.94 -29.08
N PHE A 214 -30.85 -16.10 -28.93
CA PHE A 214 -31.35 -16.90 -30.04
C PHE A 214 -32.60 -17.70 -29.64
N GLN A 215 -33.43 -18.04 -30.64
CA GLN A 215 -34.61 -18.87 -30.42
C GLN A 215 -34.27 -20.38 -30.48
N ARG A 216 -34.84 -21.16 -29.57
CA ARG A 216 -34.74 -22.62 -29.52
C ARG A 216 -36.12 -23.29 -29.57
N ASP A 217 -36.17 -24.53 -30.03
CA ASP A 217 -37.37 -25.36 -29.91
C ASP A 217 -37.52 -25.97 -28.50
N ASN A 218 -38.60 -26.73 -28.29
CA ASN A 218 -38.89 -27.40 -27.01
C ASN A 218 -37.89 -28.52 -26.67
N TYR A 219 -36.98 -28.88 -27.59
CA TYR A 219 -35.90 -29.84 -27.40
C TYR A 219 -34.54 -29.13 -27.21
N ALA A 220 -34.56 -27.83 -26.96
CA ALA A 220 -33.39 -26.96 -26.81
C ALA A 220 -32.47 -26.87 -28.05
N VAL A 221 -32.98 -27.24 -29.22
CA VAL A 221 -32.25 -27.12 -30.49
C VAL A 221 -32.42 -25.71 -31.04
N LYS A 222 -31.30 -25.05 -31.37
CA LYS A 222 -31.29 -23.72 -32.00
C LYS A 222 -32.07 -23.76 -33.32
N LEU A 223 -33.06 -22.88 -33.48
CA LEU A 223 -33.83 -22.78 -34.71
C LEU A 223 -32.95 -22.27 -35.85
N LEU A 224 -33.13 -22.78 -37.07
CA LEU A 224 -32.37 -22.40 -38.26
C LEU A 224 -32.62 -20.94 -38.75
N ASN A 225 -33.47 -20.16 -38.06
CA ASN A 225 -33.88 -18.82 -38.48
C ASN A 225 -33.16 -17.72 -37.65
N PRO A 226 -32.71 -16.62 -38.27
CA PRO A 226 -31.57 -15.82 -37.80
C PRO A 226 -31.95 -14.62 -36.90
N GLU A 227 -32.84 -14.79 -35.93
CA GLU A 227 -33.00 -13.78 -34.85
C GLU A 227 -31.91 -13.93 -33.79
N GLU A 228 -30.69 -14.25 -34.23
CA GLU A 228 -29.52 -14.26 -33.36
C GLU A 228 -29.03 -12.83 -33.18
N VAL A 229 -29.24 -12.28 -31.98
CA VAL A 229 -28.73 -10.96 -31.62
C VAL A 229 -27.45 -11.16 -30.82
N VAL A 230 -26.32 -10.74 -31.39
CA VAL A 230 -25.03 -10.70 -30.70
C VAL A 230 -24.70 -9.24 -30.40
N LYS A 231 -24.89 -8.81 -29.15
CA LYS A 231 -24.32 -7.57 -28.62
C LYS A 231 -22.98 -7.92 -27.98
N LYS A 232 -21.88 -7.41 -28.51
CA LYS A 232 -20.56 -7.56 -27.87
C LYS A 232 -20.52 -6.76 -26.55
N PRO A 233 -19.82 -7.24 -25.52
CA PRO A 233 -19.60 -6.45 -24.32
C PRO A 233 -18.78 -5.18 -24.63
N ILE A 234 -19.02 -4.13 -23.87
CA ILE A 234 -18.19 -2.93 -23.82
C ILE A 234 -17.35 -3.04 -22.55
N HIS A 235 -16.04 -3.12 -22.70
CA HIS A 235 -15.14 -3.22 -21.56
C HIS A 235 -15.09 -1.90 -20.78
N GLY A 236 -14.80 -1.97 -19.49
CA GLY A 236 -14.57 -0.80 -18.67
C GLY A 236 -13.32 -0.02 -19.10
N ASN A 237 -13.30 1.25 -18.75
CA ASN A 237 -12.24 2.20 -19.02
C ASN A 237 -11.10 2.07 -18.02
N ASP A 238 -9.87 2.29 -18.47
CA ASP A 238 -8.70 2.22 -17.59
C ASP A 238 -8.50 3.55 -16.86
N ILE A 239 -8.18 3.46 -15.57
CA ILE A 239 -7.95 4.59 -14.68
C ILE A 239 -6.45 4.68 -14.38
N TYR A 240 -5.84 5.83 -14.68
CA TYR A 240 -4.47 6.14 -14.28
C TYR A 240 -4.51 6.99 -13.04
N LEU A 241 -3.82 6.55 -12.00
CA LEU A 241 -3.63 7.30 -10.77
C LEU A 241 -2.38 8.18 -10.84
N THR A 242 -2.29 9.17 -9.96
CA THR A 242 -1.08 9.97 -9.73
C THR A 242 -0.06 9.24 -8.86
N ILE A 243 -0.47 8.13 -8.23
CA ILE A 243 0.39 7.28 -7.41
C ILE A 243 1.61 6.85 -8.23
N ASP A 244 2.78 7.02 -7.63
CA ASP A 244 4.02 6.49 -8.15
C ASP A 244 4.34 5.19 -7.41
N GLN A 245 4.44 4.08 -8.14
CA GLN A 245 4.62 2.78 -7.51
C GLN A 245 5.86 2.72 -6.61
N LYS A 246 6.96 3.38 -6.98
CA LYS A 246 8.20 3.37 -6.18
C LYS A 246 8.08 4.21 -4.92
N VAL A 247 7.52 5.41 -5.02
CA VAL A 247 7.25 6.26 -3.84
C VAL A 247 6.32 5.54 -2.86
N GLN A 248 5.26 4.92 -3.37
CA GLN A 248 4.33 4.14 -2.54
C GLN A 248 5.01 2.91 -1.93
N THR A 249 5.89 2.20 -2.63
CA THR A 249 6.65 1.07 -2.04
C THR A 249 7.53 1.53 -0.88
N PHE A 250 8.27 2.63 -1.02
CA PHE A 250 9.06 3.19 0.09
C PHE A 250 8.17 3.52 1.30
N LEU A 251 6.96 4.03 1.04
CA LEU A 251 5.98 4.33 2.07
C LEU A 251 5.47 3.06 2.77
N GLU A 252 5.06 2.05 2.01
CA GLU A 252 4.56 0.78 2.55
C GLU A 252 5.64 0.04 3.36
N ASP A 253 6.87 -0.01 2.86
CA ASP A 253 7.98 -0.69 3.54
C ASP A 253 8.33 0.00 4.86
N ALA A 254 8.44 1.33 4.85
CA ALA A 254 8.75 2.09 6.06
C ALA A 254 7.62 2.00 7.11
N MET A 255 6.37 2.06 6.67
CA MET A 255 5.21 1.91 7.56
C MET A 255 5.07 0.50 8.10
N SER A 256 5.40 -0.54 7.33
CA SER A 256 5.38 -1.93 7.79
C SER A 256 6.47 -2.18 8.84
N GLN A 257 7.68 -1.68 8.63
CA GLN A 257 8.76 -1.78 9.62
C GLN A 257 8.38 -1.10 10.95
N VAL A 258 7.81 0.11 10.89
CA VAL A 258 7.33 0.79 12.10
C VAL A 258 6.15 0.07 12.75
N HIS A 259 5.25 -0.50 11.95
CA HIS A 259 4.12 -1.25 12.49
C HIS A 259 4.57 -2.51 13.23
N GLU A 260 5.53 -3.25 12.68
CA GLU A 260 6.11 -4.45 13.29
C GLU A 260 6.91 -4.11 14.56
N GLN A 261 7.72 -3.06 14.54
CA GLN A 261 8.57 -2.71 15.68
C GLN A 261 7.81 -2.05 16.84
N TYR A 262 6.88 -1.14 16.52
CA TYR A 262 6.25 -0.27 17.52
C TYR A 262 4.78 -0.62 17.80
N GLU A 263 4.18 -1.56 17.06
CA GLU A 263 2.78 -1.97 17.17
C GLU A 263 1.79 -0.82 17.47
N PRO A 264 1.82 0.29 16.70
CA PRO A 264 0.98 1.45 16.98
C PRO A 264 -0.49 1.15 16.69
N GLU A 265 -1.40 1.86 17.36
CA GLU A 265 -2.84 1.78 17.07
C GLU A 265 -3.13 2.20 15.63
N ARG A 266 -2.50 3.29 15.16
CA ARG A 266 -2.64 3.77 13.78
C ARG A 266 -1.36 4.38 13.25
N ILE A 267 -1.17 4.25 11.94
CA ILE A 267 -0.21 5.05 11.18
C ILE A 267 -0.97 5.68 10.02
N MET A 268 -0.72 6.95 9.75
CA MET A 268 -1.31 7.70 8.64
C MET A 268 -0.17 8.40 7.91
N ALA A 269 -0.01 8.17 6.61
CA ALA A 269 0.97 8.91 5.84
C ALA A 269 0.52 9.19 4.40
N VAL A 270 0.87 10.37 3.91
CA VAL A 270 0.55 10.84 2.56
C VAL A 270 1.70 11.69 2.03
N VAL A 271 2.06 11.46 0.77
CA VAL A 271 3.11 12.17 0.01
C VAL A 271 2.44 12.86 -1.17
N MET A 272 2.66 14.15 -1.30
CA MET A 272 2.05 15.01 -2.32
C MET A 272 3.12 15.85 -3.01
N ASN A 273 2.97 16.07 -4.31
CA ASN A 273 3.69 17.16 -4.98
C ASN A 273 2.95 18.49 -4.70
N PRO A 274 3.56 19.44 -3.98
CA PRO A 274 2.85 20.63 -3.49
C PRO A 274 2.49 21.64 -4.59
N LYS A 275 3.19 21.59 -5.73
CA LYS A 275 2.97 22.50 -6.88
C LYS A 275 1.76 22.08 -7.71
N THR A 276 1.53 20.77 -7.79
CA THR A 276 0.51 20.18 -8.66
C THR A 276 -0.70 19.66 -7.92
N GLY A 277 -0.56 19.22 -6.67
CA GLY A 277 -1.61 18.52 -5.92
C GLY A 277 -1.67 17.01 -6.17
N GLU A 278 -0.77 16.48 -7.01
CA GLU A 278 -0.68 15.03 -7.25
C GLU A 278 -0.31 14.30 -5.96
N ILE A 279 -1.13 13.33 -5.56
CA ILE A 279 -0.78 12.40 -4.49
C ILE A 279 0.09 11.29 -5.06
N LEU A 280 1.34 11.22 -4.61
CA LEU A 280 2.31 10.24 -5.10
C LEU A 280 2.34 8.97 -4.25
N GLY A 281 1.96 9.08 -2.97
CA GLY A 281 1.77 7.95 -2.09
C GLY A 281 0.78 8.26 -0.97
N MET A 282 0.00 7.26 -0.57
CA MET A 282 -1.00 7.35 0.50
C MET A 282 -1.19 5.97 1.13
N SER A 283 -1.06 5.87 2.45
CA SER A 283 -1.32 4.62 3.16
C SER A 283 -1.72 4.83 4.61
N SER A 284 -2.32 3.80 5.20
CA SER A 284 -2.72 3.75 6.60
C SER A 284 -2.34 2.41 7.23
N ARG A 285 -2.21 2.37 8.56
CA ARG A 285 -2.16 1.14 9.36
C ARG A 285 -3.22 1.20 10.47
N PRO A 286 -3.90 0.08 10.80
CA PRO A 286 -3.81 -1.22 10.14
C PRO A 286 -4.31 -1.18 8.69
N SER A 287 -3.67 -1.97 7.83
CA SER A 287 -4.01 -2.12 6.41
C SER A 287 -4.47 -3.54 6.12
N PHE A 288 -4.76 -3.84 4.85
CA PHE A 288 -5.18 -5.17 4.43
C PHE A 288 -4.69 -5.47 3.00
N ASP A 289 -4.64 -6.74 2.64
CA ASP A 289 -4.46 -7.15 1.24
C ASP A 289 -5.85 -7.19 0.55
N PRO A 290 -6.10 -6.41 -0.53
CA PRO A 290 -7.37 -6.43 -1.25
C PRO A 290 -7.75 -7.80 -1.86
N ASN A 291 -6.79 -8.72 -1.99
CA ASN A 291 -7.04 -10.11 -2.37
C ASN A 291 -7.50 -10.98 -1.18
N ILE A 292 -7.16 -10.62 0.06
CA ILE A 292 -7.47 -11.37 1.29
C ILE A 292 -8.36 -10.55 2.23
N ARG A 293 -9.68 -10.77 2.14
CA ARG A 293 -10.69 -9.88 2.75
C ARG A 293 -11.29 -10.40 4.05
N ALA A 294 -10.76 -11.47 4.62
CA ALA A 294 -11.35 -12.12 5.78
C ALA A 294 -11.24 -11.29 7.08
N ASN A 295 -10.19 -10.47 7.22
CA ASN A 295 -9.83 -9.79 8.46
C ASN A 295 -9.53 -8.29 8.24
N ILE A 296 -10.45 -7.55 7.61
CA ILE A 296 -10.30 -6.09 7.47
C ILE A 296 -10.63 -5.42 8.80
N GLU A 297 -9.60 -4.92 9.50
CA GLU A 297 -9.74 -4.23 10.78
C GLU A 297 -10.19 -2.76 10.61
N ASN A 298 -9.63 -2.06 9.62
CA ASN A 298 -9.99 -0.68 9.30
C ASN A 298 -10.53 -0.57 7.87
N TRP A 299 -11.80 -0.17 7.76
CA TRP A 299 -12.52 0.00 6.49
C TRP A 299 -12.39 1.41 5.91
N TYR A 300 -11.91 2.36 6.70
CA TYR A 300 -11.83 3.77 6.32
C TYR A 300 -10.42 4.15 5.86
N ASN A 301 -10.34 5.05 4.89
CA ASN A 301 -9.09 5.69 4.53
C ASN A 301 -8.83 6.84 5.51
N ASP A 302 -8.04 6.58 6.55
CA ASP A 302 -7.81 7.53 7.64
C ASP A 302 -7.26 8.89 7.15
N ILE A 303 -6.58 8.93 5.99
CA ILE A 303 -6.06 10.17 5.40
C ILE A 303 -7.16 11.16 5.01
N ILE A 304 -8.33 10.65 4.57
CA ILE A 304 -9.47 11.47 4.13
C ILE A 304 -10.69 11.34 5.07
N SER A 305 -10.67 10.37 5.99
CA SER A 305 -11.81 9.96 6.81
C SER A 305 -11.54 9.95 8.32
N TYR A 306 -10.40 10.47 8.81
CA TYR A 306 -10.11 10.55 10.24
C TYR A 306 -9.88 12.01 10.69
N PRO A 307 -10.90 12.70 11.23
CA PRO A 307 -10.73 14.05 11.76
C PRO A 307 -10.14 13.93 13.15
N PHE A 308 -9.01 14.61 13.36
CA PHE A 308 -8.28 14.55 14.61
C PHE A 308 -7.78 15.95 14.97
N GLU A 309 -7.44 16.14 16.24
CA GLU A 309 -6.78 17.37 16.67
C GLU A 309 -5.34 17.40 16.11
N PRO A 310 -4.99 18.34 15.22
CA PRO A 310 -3.70 18.31 14.52
C PRO A 310 -2.51 18.62 15.43
N GLY A 311 -2.76 19.21 16.59
CA GLY A 311 -1.74 19.66 17.52
C GLY A 311 -0.81 20.69 16.86
N SER A 312 0.47 20.60 17.19
CA SER A 312 1.44 21.65 16.86
C SER A 312 1.70 21.88 15.36
N THR A 313 1.25 21.00 14.45
CA THR A 313 1.27 21.30 13.00
C THR A 313 0.38 22.50 12.66
N MET A 314 -0.70 22.74 13.42
CA MET A 314 -1.57 23.91 13.24
C MET A 314 -0.82 25.25 13.41
N LYS A 315 0.28 25.27 14.18
CA LYS A 315 1.07 26.48 14.41
C LYS A 315 1.67 27.05 13.13
N MET A 316 1.86 26.22 12.10
CA MET A 316 2.26 26.67 10.76
C MET A 316 1.29 27.72 10.22
N PHE A 317 -0.02 27.45 10.33
CA PHE A 317 -1.07 28.31 9.83
C PHE A 317 -1.31 29.50 10.74
N THR A 318 -1.18 29.31 12.06
CA THR A 318 -1.26 30.41 13.02
C THR A 318 -0.15 31.44 12.81
N ILE A 319 1.10 31.00 12.57
CA ILE A 319 2.21 31.93 12.31
C ILE A 319 2.05 32.59 10.94
N ALA A 320 1.61 31.84 9.94
CA ALA A 320 1.32 32.37 8.61
C ALA A 320 0.26 33.48 8.67
N ALA A 321 -0.84 33.27 9.41
CA ALA A 321 -1.88 34.27 9.61
C ALA A 321 -1.35 35.56 10.27
N ALA A 322 -0.49 35.44 11.27
CA ALA A 322 0.09 36.59 11.96
C ALA A 322 1.12 37.35 11.09
N ILE A 323 1.87 36.65 10.26
CA ILE A 323 2.81 37.24 9.30
C ILE A 323 2.05 37.95 8.18
N ASP A 324 1.03 37.30 7.58
CA ASP A 324 0.20 37.88 6.51
C ASP A 324 -0.54 39.14 6.98
N ALA A 325 -1.02 39.13 8.23
CA ALA A 325 -1.65 40.30 8.85
C ALA A 325 -0.65 41.42 9.24
N GLY A 326 0.66 41.20 9.09
CA GLY A 326 1.71 42.17 9.40
C GLY A 326 1.91 42.44 10.89
N VAL A 327 1.46 41.54 11.77
CA VAL A 327 1.54 41.70 13.24
C VAL A 327 2.65 40.88 13.89
N TYR A 328 3.35 40.05 13.11
CA TYR A 328 4.45 39.22 13.59
C TYR A 328 5.78 39.98 13.67
N ASN A 329 6.46 39.87 14.81
CA ASN A 329 7.84 40.31 14.99
C ASN A 329 8.63 39.19 15.68
N GLY A 330 9.38 38.41 14.89
CA GLY A 330 10.14 37.25 15.33
C GLY A 330 11.15 37.54 16.45
N SER A 331 11.77 38.73 16.41
CA SER A 331 12.78 39.17 17.38
C SER A 331 12.22 39.65 18.72
N GLU A 332 10.91 39.90 18.79
CA GLU A 332 10.27 40.37 20.01
C GLU A 332 10.23 39.26 21.06
N THR A 333 10.53 39.63 22.30
CA THR A 333 10.56 38.68 23.42
C THR A 333 9.20 38.58 24.12
N TYR A 334 8.83 37.37 24.53
CA TYR A 334 7.70 37.12 25.41
C TYR A 334 8.10 36.20 26.56
N GLN A 335 7.34 36.23 27.66
CA GLN A 335 7.55 35.32 28.78
C GLN A 335 6.93 33.94 28.47
N SER A 336 7.76 32.91 28.36
CA SER A 336 7.33 31.51 28.13
C SER A 336 6.86 30.79 29.40
N GLY A 337 6.25 29.61 29.22
CA GLY A 337 5.83 28.68 30.28
C GLY A 337 4.33 28.71 30.54
N LYS A 338 3.76 29.90 30.81
CA LYS A 338 2.34 30.07 31.15
C LYS A 338 1.75 31.34 30.57
N PHE A 339 0.54 31.26 30.05
CA PHE A 339 -0.27 32.40 29.63
C PHE A 339 -1.67 32.36 30.26
N THR A 340 -1.98 33.39 31.05
CA THR A 340 -3.32 33.64 31.59
C THR A 340 -3.91 34.82 30.84
N PHE A 341 -4.96 34.57 30.06
CA PHE A 341 -5.63 35.57 29.22
C PHE A 341 -6.96 36.06 29.81
N LEU A 342 -7.56 35.29 30.72
CA LEU A 342 -8.76 35.63 31.50
C LEU A 342 -8.64 35.02 32.92
N GLU A 343 -9.22 35.68 33.92
CA GLU A 343 -9.05 35.33 35.35
C GLU A 343 -9.67 33.95 35.70
N ASP A 344 -10.82 33.61 35.11
CA ASP A 344 -11.56 32.37 35.40
C ASP A 344 -11.38 31.27 34.33
N VAL A 345 -10.44 31.43 33.40
CA VAL A 345 -10.19 30.45 32.34
C VAL A 345 -8.88 29.71 32.60
N ARG A 346 -8.87 28.41 32.34
CA ARG A 346 -7.67 27.57 32.48
C ARG A 346 -6.51 28.18 31.67
N PRO A 347 -5.34 28.44 32.30
CA PRO A 347 -4.19 28.98 31.59
C PRO A 347 -3.66 28.02 30.52
N ILE A 348 -3.05 28.58 29.49
CA ILE A 348 -2.32 27.84 28.47
C ILE A 348 -0.88 27.65 28.95
N TYR A 349 -0.36 26.44 28.77
CA TYR A 349 1.00 26.07 29.15
C TYR A 349 1.79 25.61 27.95
N ASP A 350 3.08 25.91 27.97
CA ASP A 350 4.04 25.21 27.14
C ASP A 350 4.24 23.78 27.62
N HIS A 351 4.77 22.91 26.76
CA HIS A 351 5.10 21.53 27.14
C HIS A 351 6.07 21.49 28.34
N LYS A 352 6.95 22.49 28.44
CA LYS A 352 7.73 22.79 29.64
C LYS A 352 7.01 23.90 30.45
N LYS A 353 6.30 23.52 31.51
CA LYS A 353 5.45 24.42 32.30
C LYS A 353 6.22 25.56 32.98
N GLU A 354 7.47 25.33 33.36
CA GLU A 354 8.36 26.34 33.94
C GLU A 354 8.83 27.37 32.89
N GLY A 355 8.70 27.03 31.61
CA GLY A 355 9.19 27.83 30.49
C GLY A 355 10.72 27.83 30.36
N TRP A 356 11.19 28.71 29.48
CA TRP A 356 12.59 28.99 29.18
C TRP A 356 12.98 30.43 29.54
N GLY A 357 12.13 31.15 30.27
CA GLY A 357 12.32 32.58 30.54
C GLY A 357 11.79 33.47 29.41
N PRO A 358 12.26 34.72 29.31
CA PRO A 358 11.98 35.58 28.17
C PRO A 358 12.74 35.07 26.94
N ILE A 359 12.01 34.62 25.92
CA ILE A 359 12.55 34.14 24.64
C ILE A 359 11.88 34.87 23.48
N THR A 360 12.51 34.88 22.30
CA THR A 360 11.94 35.51 21.12
C THR A 360 10.77 34.70 20.55
N TYR A 361 9.89 35.31 19.76
CA TYR A 361 8.83 34.57 19.07
C TYR A 361 9.39 33.54 18.07
N ASP A 362 10.55 33.81 17.43
CA ASP A 362 11.25 32.84 16.59
C ASP A 362 11.67 31.60 17.39
N GLU A 363 12.34 31.79 18.54
CA GLU A 363 12.72 30.69 19.43
C GLU A 363 11.48 29.97 19.97
N GLY A 364 10.43 30.73 20.30
CA GLY A 364 9.13 30.19 20.70
C GLY A 364 8.55 29.25 19.65
N PHE A 365 8.60 29.62 18.37
CA PHE A 365 8.14 28.79 17.27
C PHE A 365 9.00 27.54 17.10
N GLN A 366 10.33 27.68 17.14
CA GLN A 366 11.30 26.57 17.07
C GLN A 366 11.08 25.53 18.18
N ARG A 367 10.83 26.00 19.40
CA ARG A 367 10.51 25.17 20.58
C ARG A 367 9.07 24.65 20.60
N SER A 368 8.25 25.02 19.62
CA SER A 368 6.82 24.70 19.58
C SER A 368 6.06 25.20 20.81
N SER A 369 6.29 26.44 21.25
CA SER A 369 5.59 27.06 22.38
C SER A 369 4.10 27.29 22.07
N ASN A 370 3.22 26.76 22.91
CA ASN A 370 1.78 27.05 22.86
C ASN A 370 1.52 28.50 23.30
N VAL A 371 2.29 28.98 24.28
CA VAL A 371 2.18 30.34 24.80
C VAL A 371 2.51 31.37 23.71
N ALA A 372 3.54 31.14 22.89
CA ALA A 372 3.90 32.04 21.79
C ALA A 372 2.72 32.30 20.85
N VAL A 373 2.19 31.25 20.24
CA VAL A 373 1.10 31.36 19.25
C VAL A 373 -0.20 31.87 19.88
N SER A 374 -0.48 31.49 21.13
CA SER A 374 -1.69 31.96 21.83
C SER A 374 -1.62 33.45 22.16
N LYS A 375 -0.47 33.93 22.64
CA LYS A 375 -0.24 35.36 22.91
C LYS A 375 -0.27 36.17 21.62
N LEU A 376 0.35 35.66 20.57
CA LEU A 376 0.36 36.31 19.26
C LEU A 376 -1.06 36.53 18.74
N VAL A 377 -1.91 35.51 18.83
CA VAL A 377 -3.32 35.64 18.42
C VAL A 377 -4.12 36.53 19.36
N TRP A 378 -4.01 36.34 20.68
CA TRP A 378 -4.80 37.09 21.65
C TRP A 378 -4.45 38.58 21.71
N GLU A 379 -3.16 38.91 21.68
CA GLU A 379 -2.66 40.26 21.93
C GLU A 379 -2.42 41.06 20.65
N LYS A 380 -2.23 40.40 19.49
CA LYS A 380 -1.85 41.07 18.24
C LYS A 380 -2.83 40.85 17.08
N LEU A 381 -3.09 39.59 16.70
CA LEU A 381 -3.91 39.28 15.52
C LEU A 381 -5.41 39.51 15.77
N GLY A 382 -5.90 39.12 16.95
CA GLY A 382 -7.32 39.02 17.26
C GLY A 382 -7.92 37.67 16.83
N THR A 383 -8.88 37.18 17.61
CA THR A 383 -9.46 35.84 17.38
C THR A 383 -10.37 35.78 16.15
N GLU A 384 -11.00 36.88 15.80
CA GLU A 384 -11.92 36.97 14.65
C GLU A 384 -11.14 36.91 13.34
N ALA A 385 -10.02 37.64 13.24
CA ALA A 385 -9.10 37.53 12.12
C ALA A 385 -8.50 36.12 12.04
N PHE A 386 -8.13 35.52 13.18
CA PHE A 386 -7.62 34.14 13.17
C PHE A 386 -8.65 33.15 12.61
N LEU A 387 -9.93 33.24 12.99
CA LEU A 387 -11.00 32.41 12.42
C LEU A 387 -11.14 32.63 10.90
N GLU A 388 -11.05 33.87 10.43
CA GLU A 388 -11.05 34.17 8.99
C GLU A 388 -9.92 33.43 8.26
N TYR A 389 -8.70 33.40 8.81
CA TYR A 389 -7.61 32.62 8.23
C TYR A 389 -7.87 31.12 8.25
N LEU A 390 -8.40 30.56 9.35
CA LEU A 390 -8.74 29.13 9.40
C LEU A 390 -9.74 28.74 8.29
N ASN A 391 -10.72 29.60 8.04
CA ASN A 391 -11.67 29.42 6.94
C ASN A 391 -11.02 29.61 5.56
N ARG A 392 -10.10 30.59 5.41
CA ARG A 392 -9.32 30.77 4.16
C ARG A 392 -8.44 29.56 3.84
N PHE A 393 -7.98 28.83 4.85
CA PHE A 393 -7.24 27.57 4.72
C PHE A 393 -8.15 26.34 4.53
N ASP A 394 -9.47 26.52 4.44
CA ASP A 394 -10.44 25.44 4.19
C ASP A 394 -10.43 24.32 5.26
N PHE A 395 -10.21 24.65 6.53
CA PHE A 395 -10.22 23.62 7.60
C PHE A 395 -11.62 23.11 7.96
N ASP A 396 -12.67 23.86 7.64
CA ASP A 396 -14.08 23.49 7.82
C ASP A 396 -14.75 22.98 6.54
N THR A 397 -13.99 22.75 5.47
CA THR A 397 -14.53 22.25 4.20
C THR A 397 -13.77 21.03 3.68
N LYS A 398 -14.48 20.16 2.96
CA LYS A 398 -13.85 19.06 2.22
C LYS A 398 -12.84 19.57 1.20
N THR A 399 -11.76 18.81 0.99
CA THR A 399 -10.74 19.13 -0.01
C THR A 399 -11.23 18.90 -1.44
N GLY A 400 -12.19 17.99 -1.62
CA GLY A 400 -12.69 17.60 -2.94
C GLY A 400 -11.78 16.61 -3.65
N ILE A 401 -10.94 15.88 -2.90
CA ILE A 401 -10.14 14.78 -3.43
C ILE A 401 -11.07 13.74 -4.09
N ASP A 402 -10.61 13.20 -5.21
CA ASP A 402 -11.31 12.28 -6.11
C ASP A 402 -11.28 10.82 -5.61
N VAL A 403 -11.66 10.64 -4.34
CA VAL A 403 -11.82 9.34 -3.67
C VAL A 403 -13.11 9.31 -2.86
N ALA A 404 -13.78 8.15 -2.82
CA ALA A 404 -14.99 7.98 -2.02
C ALA A 404 -14.70 8.01 -0.51
N GLY A 405 -15.59 8.64 0.26
CA GLY A 405 -15.56 8.57 1.73
C GLY A 405 -14.89 9.75 2.44
N GLU A 406 -14.58 10.84 1.73
CA GLU A 406 -14.04 12.06 2.34
C GLU A 406 -15.02 12.67 3.35
N ILE A 407 -14.49 13.05 4.51
CA ILE A 407 -15.20 13.84 5.52
C ILE A 407 -14.39 15.10 5.85
N GLU A 408 -15.06 16.09 6.46
CA GLU A 408 -14.44 17.34 6.88
C GLU A 408 -14.17 17.36 8.38
N GLY A 409 -13.17 18.17 8.77
CA GLY A 409 -12.92 18.57 10.14
C GLY A 409 -13.98 19.52 10.70
N HIS A 410 -13.79 19.95 11.94
CA HIS A 410 -14.68 20.90 12.60
C HIS A 410 -13.88 21.93 13.40
N ILE A 411 -14.08 23.20 13.08
CA ILE A 411 -13.49 24.32 13.82
C ILE A 411 -14.35 24.59 15.06
N LEU A 412 -13.79 24.33 16.25
CA LEU A 412 -14.44 24.63 17.52
C LEU A 412 -13.97 26.01 18.01
N PHE A 413 -14.89 26.98 18.07
CA PHE A 413 -14.52 28.40 18.24
C PHE A 413 -15.48 29.24 19.09
N ASP A 414 -16.32 28.60 19.91
CA ASP A 414 -17.39 29.27 20.66
C ASP A 414 -16.87 29.98 21.91
N TRP A 415 -15.99 29.31 22.67
CA TRP A 415 -15.48 29.81 23.95
C TRP A 415 -14.05 30.36 23.85
N PRO A 416 -13.67 31.38 24.65
CA PRO A 416 -12.32 31.95 24.61
C PRO A 416 -11.18 30.92 24.72
N SER A 417 -11.37 29.86 25.50
CA SER A 417 -10.42 28.75 25.61
C SER A 417 -10.27 27.95 24.32
N GLU A 418 -11.35 27.71 23.58
CA GLU A 418 -11.36 26.97 22.31
C GLU A 418 -10.69 27.78 21.21
N LYS A 419 -10.98 29.10 21.17
CA LYS A 419 -10.35 30.04 20.24
C LYS A 419 -8.84 30.01 20.34
N LEU A 420 -8.30 30.01 21.57
CA LEU A 420 -6.86 29.94 21.79
C LEU A 420 -6.30 28.51 21.70
N ALA A 421 -7.05 27.48 22.10
CA ALA A 421 -6.62 26.10 21.92
C ALA A 421 -6.40 25.75 20.44
N SER A 422 -7.25 26.29 19.56
CA SER A 422 -7.14 26.12 18.11
C SER A 422 -5.83 26.69 17.55
N THR A 423 -5.23 27.70 18.19
CA THR A 423 -3.94 28.28 17.73
C THR A 423 -2.77 27.30 17.76
N PHE A 424 -2.88 26.24 18.57
CA PHE A 424 -1.92 25.15 18.66
C PHE A 424 -2.56 23.78 18.36
N GLY A 425 -3.70 23.78 17.65
CA GLY A 425 -4.34 22.60 17.10
C GLY A 425 -4.99 21.69 18.14
N GLN A 426 -5.59 22.27 19.18
CA GLN A 426 -6.39 21.55 20.17
C GLN A 426 -7.85 22.06 20.15
N GLY A 427 -8.82 21.18 20.37
CA GLY A 427 -10.26 21.47 20.29
C GLY A 427 -10.84 21.55 18.87
N THR A 428 -10.07 22.03 17.88
CA THR A 428 -10.42 21.97 16.45
C THR A 428 -9.88 20.69 15.81
N THR A 429 -10.70 20.02 15.00
CA THR A 429 -10.30 18.81 14.27
C THR A 429 -10.14 19.07 12.78
N VAL A 430 -9.22 18.36 12.15
CA VAL A 430 -8.95 18.39 10.70
C VAL A 430 -8.60 16.98 10.22
N THR A 431 -8.76 16.70 8.94
CA THR A 431 -8.23 15.46 8.33
C THR A 431 -6.79 15.65 7.86
N PRO A 432 -5.99 14.57 7.76
CA PRO A 432 -4.64 14.66 7.19
C PRO A 432 -4.61 15.31 5.80
N ILE A 433 -5.60 15.03 4.95
CA ILE A 433 -5.66 15.63 3.61
C ILE A 433 -5.99 17.12 3.63
N GLN A 434 -6.81 17.60 4.58
CA GLN A 434 -7.03 19.05 4.78
C GLN A 434 -5.73 19.77 5.20
N LEU A 435 -4.91 19.15 6.07
CA LEU A 435 -3.59 19.68 6.42
C LEU A 435 -2.67 19.78 5.20
N MET A 436 -2.65 18.75 4.34
CA MET A 436 -1.84 18.75 3.12
C MET A 436 -2.29 19.83 2.14
N LYS A 437 -3.61 19.96 1.93
CA LYS A 437 -4.19 21.03 1.10
C LYS A 437 -3.77 22.40 1.65
N ALA A 438 -4.00 22.69 2.93
CA ALA A 438 -3.63 23.97 3.52
C ALA A 438 -2.11 24.23 3.46
N ALA A 439 -1.28 23.23 3.74
CA ALA A 439 0.17 23.36 3.71
C ALA A 439 0.72 23.60 2.30
N SER A 440 0.02 23.18 1.23
CA SER A 440 0.39 23.52 -0.14
C SER A 440 0.50 25.03 -0.38
N ALA A 441 -0.31 25.85 0.30
CA ALA A 441 -0.19 27.29 0.22
C ALA A 441 1.16 27.79 0.75
N ILE A 442 1.71 27.17 1.80
CA ILE A 442 3.03 27.52 2.33
C ILE A 442 4.12 27.08 1.34
N ALA A 443 3.97 25.89 0.77
CA ALA A 443 4.94 25.30 -0.17
C ALA A 443 4.92 25.91 -1.59
N ASN A 444 3.85 26.60 -1.96
CA ASN A 444 3.57 27.04 -3.32
C ASN A 444 3.22 28.53 -3.38
N GLU A 445 4.04 29.36 -2.72
CA GLU A 445 3.98 30.83 -2.80
C GLU A 445 2.60 31.43 -2.45
N GLY A 446 1.92 30.86 -1.46
CA GLY A 446 0.59 31.28 -1.02
C GLY A 446 -0.57 30.61 -1.75
N LYS A 447 -0.32 29.84 -2.81
CA LYS A 447 -1.37 29.19 -3.63
C LYS A 447 -1.74 27.83 -3.07
N MET A 448 -2.95 27.72 -2.56
CA MET A 448 -3.53 26.47 -2.08
C MET A 448 -4.00 25.62 -3.28
N ILE A 449 -3.48 24.40 -3.39
CA ILE A 449 -3.77 23.47 -4.49
C ILE A 449 -4.71 22.36 -4.04
N LYS A 450 -5.64 21.95 -4.92
CA LYS A 450 -6.52 20.81 -4.71
C LYS A 450 -5.74 19.50 -4.83
N PRO A 451 -5.76 18.62 -3.80
CA PRO A 451 -5.18 17.30 -3.91
C PRO A 451 -6.03 16.39 -4.82
N TYR A 452 -5.38 15.56 -5.63
CA TYR A 452 -6.05 14.56 -6.47
C TYR A 452 -5.19 13.30 -6.66
N VAL A 453 -5.86 12.18 -6.91
CA VAL A 453 -5.28 10.85 -7.12
C VAL A 453 -5.56 10.28 -8.50
N ILE A 454 -6.56 10.76 -9.25
CA ILE A 454 -6.84 10.29 -10.62
C ILE A 454 -6.16 11.25 -11.60
N SER A 455 -5.17 10.76 -12.33
CA SER A 455 -4.51 11.51 -13.38
C SER A 455 -5.38 11.59 -14.64
N LYS A 456 -5.87 10.44 -15.12
CA LYS A 456 -6.71 10.38 -16.33
C LYS A 456 -7.53 9.08 -16.41
N VAL A 457 -8.59 9.13 -17.20
CA VAL A 457 -9.41 7.98 -17.59
C VAL A 457 -9.27 7.79 -19.09
N ILE A 458 -8.96 6.58 -19.53
CA ILE A 458 -8.83 6.24 -20.95
C ILE A 458 -9.81 5.14 -21.34
N ASP A 459 -10.35 5.23 -22.55
CA ASP A 459 -11.13 4.15 -23.14
C ASP A 459 -10.20 2.97 -23.47
N SER A 460 -10.50 1.80 -22.90
CA SER A 460 -9.62 0.63 -22.97
C SER A 460 -9.53 0.01 -24.37
N GLN A 461 -10.44 0.37 -25.29
CA GLN A 461 -10.50 -0.20 -26.64
C GLN A 461 -9.87 0.72 -27.69
N SER A 462 -10.16 2.03 -27.60
CA SER A 462 -9.69 3.06 -28.53
C SER A 462 -8.39 3.73 -28.08
N GLY A 463 -8.14 3.78 -26.77
CA GLY A 463 -7.05 4.55 -26.16
C GLY A 463 -7.32 6.05 -26.04
N ASP A 464 -8.55 6.49 -26.32
CA ASP A 464 -8.94 7.90 -26.23
C ASP A 464 -9.01 8.35 -24.76
N ILE A 465 -8.52 9.56 -24.47
CA ILE A 465 -8.62 10.17 -23.13
C ILE A 465 -10.05 10.69 -22.94
N LEU A 466 -10.77 10.11 -21.99
CA LEU A 466 -12.14 10.49 -21.64
C LEU A 466 -12.17 11.61 -20.60
N GLN A 467 -11.23 11.57 -19.65
CA GLN A 467 -11.07 12.55 -18.59
C GLN A 467 -9.59 12.71 -18.25
N GLU A 468 -9.15 13.94 -17.97
CA GLU A 468 -7.79 14.24 -17.52
C GLU A 468 -7.86 15.31 -16.43
N SER A 469 -7.23 15.03 -15.30
CA SER A 469 -7.10 15.96 -14.18
C SER A 469 -5.93 16.91 -14.42
N LYS A 470 -6.06 18.13 -13.93
CA LYS A 470 -5.02 19.17 -14.01
C LYS A 470 -4.88 19.85 -12.65
N PRO A 471 -3.69 20.37 -12.31
CA PRO A 471 -3.52 21.17 -11.10
C PRO A 471 -4.55 22.29 -11.01
N GLU A 472 -5.23 22.39 -9.87
CA GLU A 472 -6.28 23.36 -9.61
C GLU A 472 -5.91 24.18 -8.37
N ILE A 473 -5.72 25.50 -8.56
CA ILE A 473 -5.58 26.45 -7.45
C ILE A 473 -6.98 26.73 -6.90
N VAL A 474 -7.19 26.43 -5.63
CA VAL A 474 -8.48 26.55 -4.94
C VAL A 474 -8.53 27.70 -3.94
N GLY A 475 -7.40 28.34 -3.66
CA GLY A 475 -7.38 29.55 -2.83
C GLY A 475 -5.99 30.17 -2.69
N GLU A 476 -5.95 31.38 -2.15
CA GLU A 476 -4.72 32.10 -1.79
C GLU A 476 -4.85 32.65 -0.35
N PRO A 477 -4.69 31.79 0.68
CA PRO A 477 -4.91 32.18 2.08
C PRO A 477 -3.83 33.10 2.65
N ILE A 478 -2.67 33.20 2.01
CA ILE A 478 -1.55 34.07 2.41
C ILE A 478 -0.81 34.57 1.17
N SER A 479 -0.06 35.65 1.33
CA SER A 479 0.83 36.15 0.27
C SER A 479 2.05 35.25 0.03
N ALA A 480 2.65 35.36 -1.15
CA ALA A 480 3.92 34.68 -1.46
C ALA A 480 5.07 35.08 -0.52
N GLU A 481 5.13 36.36 -0.12
CA GLU A 481 6.12 36.84 0.84
C GLU A 481 5.93 36.18 2.20
N THR A 482 4.68 36.06 2.67
CA THR A 482 4.36 35.33 3.89
C THR A 482 4.74 33.87 3.79
N ALA A 483 4.41 33.19 2.69
CA ALA A 483 4.76 31.79 2.48
C ALA A 483 6.27 31.55 2.61
N ASN A 484 7.10 32.41 2.01
CA ASN A 484 8.56 32.34 2.11
C ASN A 484 9.05 32.58 3.55
N GLN A 485 8.52 33.58 4.25
CA GLN A 485 8.91 33.83 5.65
C GLN A 485 8.52 32.65 6.56
N VAL A 486 7.37 32.03 6.32
CA VAL A 486 6.95 30.83 7.06
C VAL A 486 7.87 29.66 6.74
N MET A 487 8.30 29.52 5.48
CA MET A 487 9.25 28.49 5.06
C MET A 487 10.60 28.62 5.78
N ASP A 488 11.13 29.84 5.88
CA ASP A 488 12.36 30.13 6.63
C ASP A 488 12.22 29.74 8.10
N LEU A 489 11.11 30.10 8.74
CA LEU A 489 10.85 29.72 10.13
C LEU A 489 10.74 28.21 10.31
N LEU A 490 10.10 27.51 9.36
CA LEU A 490 9.94 26.05 9.40
C LEU A 490 11.27 25.32 9.22
N GLU A 491 12.17 25.84 8.40
CA GLU A 491 13.53 25.33 8.29
C GLU A 491 14.24 25.37 9.66
N THR A 492 14.09 26.48 10.40
CA THR A 492 14.72 26.62 11.73
C THR A 492 14.18 25.63 12.76
N VAL A 493 12.97 25.09 12.59
CA VAL A 493 12.46 24.02 13.46
C VAL A 493 13.30 22.76 13.34
N VAL A 494 13.89 22.51 12.15
CA VAL A 494 14.74 21.36 11.86
C VAL A 494 16.21 21.67 12.12
N THR A 495 16.69 22.87 11.79
CA THR A 495 18.13 23.19 11.83
C THR A 495 18.61 23.83 13.14
N SER A 496 17.74 24.54 13.87
CA SER A 496 18.13 25.27 15.09
C SER A 496 18.47 24.33 16.23
N GLU A 497 19.44 24.73 17.08
CA GLU A 497 19.87 23.95 18.25
C GLU A 497 18.73 23.64 19.24
N VAL A 498 17.74 24.51 19.28
CA VAL A 498 16.57 24.42 20.18
C VAL A 498 15.31 23.92 19.47
N GLY A 499 15.42 23.65 18.17
CA GLY A 499 14.32 23.20 17.31
C GLY A 499 13.83 21.79 17.69
N THR A 500 12.52 21.58 17.65
CA THR A 500 11.92 20.28 17.95
C THR A 500 12.00 19.27 16.80
N GLY A 501 12.41 19.70 15.60
CA GLY A 501 12.36 18.94 14.36
C GLY A 501 13.70 18.34 13.89
N LYS A 502 14.79 18.45 14.66
CA LYS A 502 16.13 18.02 14.21
C LYS A 502 16.20 16.59 13.67
N VAL A 503 15.47 15.67 14.29
CA VAL A 503 15.46 14.25 13.91
C VAL A 503 14.88 13.99 12.51
N TYR A 504 14.21 14.97 11.91
CA TYR A 504 13.61 14.90 10.57
C TYR A 504 14.51 15.47 9.47
N GLY A 505 15.70 15.99 9.81
CA GLY A 505 16.66 16.44 8.82
C GLY A 505 17.10 15.30 7.88
N LEU A 506 17.19 15.62 6.59
CA LEU A 506 17.69 14.71 5.57
C LEU A 506 19.20 14.93 5.33
N GLU A 507 19.90 13.91 4.83
CA GLU A 507 21.35 14.02 4.58
C GLU A 507 21.68 15.02 3.45
N ASN A 508 20.91 14.97 2.35
CA ASN A 508 21.23 15.66 1.10
C ASN A 508 20.28 16.81 0.76
N TYR A 509 19.23 17.00 1.54
CA TYR A 509 18.16 17.95 1.23
C TYR A 509 17.79 18.81 2.43
N SER A 510 17.58 20.09 2.19
CA SER A 510 17.04 20.99 3.20
C SER A 510 15.57 20.64 3.45
N VAL A 511 15.15 20.74 4.71
CA VAL A 511 13.80 20.38 5.15
C VAL A 511 13.18 21.54 5.90
N ALA A 512 11.98 21.92 5.47
CA ALA A 512 11.10 22.78 6.24
C ALA A 512 9.93 21.95 6.76
N GLY A 513 9.64 22.02 8.05
CA GLY A 513 8.51 21.29 8.60
C GLY A 513 8.20 21.56 10.04
N LYS A 514 7.09 20.99 10.51
CA LYS A 514 6.61 21.15 11.88
C LYS A 514 6.24 19.82 12.50
N THR A 515 6.75 19.60 13.71
CA THR A 515 6.32 18.49 14.56
C THR A 515 4.96 18.74 15.18
N GLY A 516 4.17 17.68 15.27
CA GLY A 516 2.92 17.58 16.01
C GLY A 516 3.04 16.58 17.17
N THR A 517 2.43 16.93 18.29
CA THR A 517 2.20 16.02 19.42
C THR A 517 0.84 16.38 19.97
N ALA A 518 -0.18 15.67 19.50
CA ALA A 518 -1.57 15.91 19.89
C ALA A 518 -1.93 15.02 21.07
N GLN A 519 -2.58 15.61 22.07
CA GLN A 519 -3.11 14.87 23.20
C GLN A 519 -4.34 14.09 22.77
N ILE A 520 -4.52 12.89 23.32
CA ILE A 520 -5.69 12.06 23.01
C ILE A 520 -6.71 12.23 24.14
N PRO A 521 -7.95 12.65 23.86
CA PRO A 521 -9.00 12.74 24.86
C PRO A 521 -9.24 11.37 25.53
N ASP A 522 -9.34 11.38 26.85
CA ASP A 522 -9.69 10.20 27.63
C ASP A 522 -11.22 10.11 27.77
N PRO A 523 -11.87 9.13 27.13
CA PRO A 523 -13.32 9.01 27.16
C PRO A 523 -13.88 8.67 28.55
N GLU A 524 -13.06 8.13 29.46
CA GLU A 524 -13.49 7.74 30.80
C GLU A 524 -13.38 8.88 31.81
N THR A 525 -12.30 9.67 31.73
CA THR A 525 -12.04 10.76 32.68
C THR A 525 -12.50 12.13 32.19
N GLY A 526 -12.81 12.27 30.90
CA GLY A 526 -13.11 13.56 30.25
C GLY A 526 -11.90 14.51 30.16
N GLY A 527 -10.70 14.02 30.50
CA GLY A 527 -9.42 14.71 30.37
C GLY A 527 -8.66 14.26 29.13
N PHE A 528 -7.33 14.21 29.24
CA PHE A 528 -6.46 13.60 28.22
C PHE A 528 -5.77 12.38 28.80
N LEU A 529 -5.51 11.39 27.95
CA LEU A 529 -4.71 10.23 28.34
C LEU A 529 -3.31 10.67 28.81
N SER A 530 -2.74 9.92 29.74
CA SER A 530 -1.41 10.19 30.32
C SER A 530 -0.47 9.01 30.08
N GLY A 531 0.84 9.26 30.02
CA GLY A 531 1.85 8.25 29.69
C GLY A 531 2.57 8.54 28.37
N LYS A 532 3.81 8.03 28.23
CA LYS A 532 4.72 8.38 27.12
C LYS A 532 4.17 8.05 25.73
N GLU A 533 3.29 7.06 25.64
CA GLU A 533 2.75 6.52 24.40
C GLU A 533 1.41 7.17 24.00
N ASN A 534 0.72 7.84 24.93
CA ASN A 534 -0.69 8.23 24.73
C ASN A 534 -0.89 9.55 23.97
N TYR A 535 -0.23 9.65 22.81
CA TYR A 535 -0.27 10.81 21.93
C TYR A 535 -0.39 10.38 20.47
N ILE A 536 -0.76 11.34 19.61
CA ILE A 536 -0.51 11.26 18.16
C ILE A 536 0.75 12.06 17.89
N PHE A 537 1.83 11.36 17.53
CA PHE A 537 3.06 11.99 17.08
C PHE A 537 2.98 12.18 15.58
N SER A 538 3.31 13.37 15.09
CA SER A 538 3.24 13.66 13.67
C SER A 538 4.31 14.63 13.20
N PHE A 539 4.50 14.65 11.88
CA PHE A 539 5.33 15.62 11.20
C PHE A 539 4.72 15.97 9.86
N LEU A 540 4.63 17.26 9.57
CA LEU A 540 4.36 17.77 8.24
C LEU A 540 5.64 18.46 7.76
N GLY A 541 6.26 17.90 6.74
CA GLY A 541 7.52 18.41 6.19
C GLY A 541 7.51 18.45 4.68
N MET A 542 8.39 19.27 4.13
CA MET A 542 8.58 19.42 2.70
C MET A 542 10.05 19.65 2.38
N ALA A 543 10.46 19.17 1.21
CA ALA A 543 11.83 19.24 0.75
C ALA A 543 11.89 19.22 -0.80
N PRO A 544 12.92 19.85 -1.40
CA PRO A 544 13.84 20.81 -0.79
C PRO A 544 13.13 22.06 -0.24
N LYS A 545 13.72 22.77 0.72
CA LYS A 545 13.09 23.95 1.35
C LYS A 545 12.86 25.11 0.38
N GLU A 546 13.84 25.42 -0.46
CA GLU A 546 13.78 26.55 -1.39
C GLU A 546 12.80 26.34 -2.55
N ASP A 547 12.68 25.09 -3.01
CA ASP A 547 11.77 24.71 -4.08
C ASP A 547 11.14 23.34 -3.77
N PRO A 548 10.08 23.30 -2.93
CA PRO A 548 9.49 22.04 -2.49
C PRO A 548 8.95 21.18 -3.64
N GLU A 549 9.57 20.01 -3.83
CA GLU A 549 9.13 19.02 -4.83
C GLU A 549 8.25 17.94 -4.22
N LEU A 550 8.50 17.63 -2.95
CA LEU A 550 7.69 16.70 -2.16
C LEU A 550 7.28 17.35 -0.84
N MET A 551 6.04 17.09 -0.46
CA MET A 551 5.49 17.35 0.86
C MET A 551 4.96 16.03 1.41
N MET A 552 5.19 15.79 2.69
CA MET A 552 4.70 14.61 3.37
C MET A 552 4.11 14.97 4.72
N TYR A 553 2.93 14.40 5.00
CA TYR A 553 2.41 14.30 6.35
C TYR A 553 2.50 12.85 6.81
N VAL A 554 3.00 12.66 8.03
CA VAL A 554 3.03 11.36 8.71
C VAL A 554 2.58 11.51 10.15
N ALA A 555 1.79 10.56 10.63
CA ALA A 555 1.36 10.48 12.01
C ALA A 555 1.34 9.03 12.50
N VAL A 556 1.80 8.83 13.73
CA VAL A 556 1.80 7.55 14.45
C VAL A 556 1.07 7.75 15.77
N LYS A 557 -0.02 7.01 15.95
CA LYS A 557 -0.87 7.07 17.14
C LYS A 557 -0.55 5.89 18.06
N ARG A 558 -0.24 6.21 19.32
CA ARG A 558 0.02 5.22 20.38
C ARG A 558 1.04 4.13 20.01
N PRO A 559 2.26 4.50 19.61
CA PRO A 559 3.34 3.52 19.46
C PRO A 559 3.75 2.97 20.83
N LYS A 560 4.07 1.69 20.89
CA LYS A 560 4.74 1.05 22.03
C LYS A 560 6.21 1.44 22.00
N LEU A 561 6.71 2.08 23.05
CA LEU A 561 8.06 2.64 23.08
C LEU A 561 8.88 1.97 24.18
N ALA A 562 10.14 1.64 23.89
CA ALA A 562 11.09 1.27 24.93
C ALA A 562 11.38 2.48 25.85
N ASP A 563 11.99 2.25 27.01
CA ASP A 563 12.28 3.34 27.96
C ASP A 563 13.37 4.31 27.46
N THR A 564 14.13 3.90 26.47
CA THR A 564 15.20 4.70 25.84
C THR A 564 14.73 5.50 24.63
N GLU A 565 13.56 5.20 24.09
CA GLU A 565 13.06 5.76 22.82
C GLU A 565 12.17 6.98 23.06
N ILE A 566 12.30 7.97 22.17
CA ILE A 566 11.47 9.18 22.17
C ILE A 566 10.30 8.98 21.20
N GLY A 567 9.10 9.47 21.55
CA GLY A 567 7.88 9.19 20.77
C GLY A 567 7.85 9.70 19.33
N ASN A 568 8.80 10.53 18.91
CA ASN A 568 8.93 10.99 17.52
C ASN A 568 9.83 10.09 16.65
N GLU A 569 10.53 9.10 17.21
CA GLU A 569 11.41 8.18 16.46
C GLU A 569 10.67 7.36 15.38
N PRO A 570 9.50 6.77 15.65
CA PRO A 570 8.75 6.05 14.62
C PRO A 570 8.36 6.95 13.44
N VAL A 571 8.00 8.20 13.74
CA VAL A 571 7.55 9.19 12.74
C VAL A 571 8.74 9.65 11.90
N SER A 572 9.89 9.93 12.52
CA SER A 572 11.08 10.38 11.80
C SER A 572 11.66 9.30 10.91
N TYR A 573 11.62 8.03 11.35
CA TYR A 573 12.04 6.90 10.52
C TYR A 573 11.25 6.83 9.21
N ILE A 574 9.91 6.90 9.28
CA ILE A 574 9.05 6.89 8.09
C ILE A 574 9.35 8.09 7.20
N PHE A 575 9.34 9.31 7.78
CA PHE A 575 9.55 10.54 7.00
C PHE A 575 10.89 10.52 6.25
N LYS A 576 11.99 10.22 6.94
CA LYS A 576 13.33 10.22 6.34
C LYS A 576 13.46 9.18 5.24
N THR A 577 13.08 7.94 5.55
CA THR A 577 13.17 6.82 4.60
C THR A 577 12.38 7.11 3.33
N VAL A 578 11.16 7.63 3.46
CA VAL A 578 10.30 7.91 2.30
C VAL A 578 10.80 9.12 1.53
N MET A 579 11.08 10.24 2.20
CA MET A 579 11.46 11.48 1.54
C MET A 579 12.83 11.39 0.85
N GLU A 580 13.86 10.85 1.51
CA GLU A 580 15.20 10.72 0.91
C GLU A 580 15.17 9.83 -0.33
N ASN A 581 14.59 8.62 -0.20
CA ASN A 581 14.54 7.68 -1.32
C ASN A 581 13.66 8.20 -2.46
N SER A 582 12.56 8.88 -2.16
CA SER A 582 11.67 9.44 -3.19
C SER A 582 12.33 10.62 -3.93
N LEU A 583 12.98 11.55 -3.22
CA LEU A 583 13.70 12.66 -3.86
C LEU A 583 14.83 12.16 -4.76
N HIS A 584 15.60 11.17 -4.29
CA HIS A 584 16.64 10.53 -5.10
C HIS A 584 16.08 9.80 -6.32
N TYR A 585 15.01 9.02 -6.15
CA TYR A 585 14.35 8.30 -7.25
C TYR A 585 13.79 9.25 -8.32
N LEU A 586 13.17 10.36 -7.90
CA LEU A 586 12.62 11.39 -8.78
C LEU A 586 13.73 12.26 -9.42
N ASN A 587 15.01 11.98 -9.14
CA ASN A 587 16.16 12.75 -9.61
C ASN A 587 16.10 14.23 -9.22
N ILE A 588 15.55 14.54 -8.04
CA ILE A 588 15.60 15.90 -7.50
C ILE A 588 17.03 16.20 -7.08
N LYS A 589 17.52 17.39 -7.44
CA LYS A 589 18.90 17.78 -7.15
C LYS A 589 19.08 18.05 -5.66
N PRO A 590 20.07 17.45 -4.99
CA PRO A 590 20.48 17.84 -3.63
C PRO A 590 20.81 19.33 -3.55
N ASP A 591 20.30 20.01 -2.53
CA ASP A 591 20.52 21.43 -2.27
C ASP A 591 21.35 21.68 -1.00
N LEU A 592 21.58 20.65 -0.19
CA LEU A 592 22.65 20.67 0.80
C LEU A 592 23.94 20.22 0.13
N GLU A 593 24.96 21.09 0.17
CA GLU A 593 26.31 20.66 -0.16
C GLU A 593 26.71 19.61 0.87
N LYS A 594 27.08 18.42 0.40
CA LYS A 594 27.91 17.56 1.25
C LYS A 594 29.13 18.41 1.60
N ASN A 595 29.42 18.55 2.88
CA ASN A 595 30.82 18.65 3.27
C ASN A 595 31.43 17.35 2.77
N ASP A 596 31.79 17.31 1.49
CA ASP A 596 32.86 16.45 1.03
C ASP A 596 33.95 16.74 2.05
N PHE A 597 34.22 15.77 2.93
CA PHE A 597 35.47 15.77 3.64
C PHE A 597 36.49 16.12 2.56
N ASP A 598 37.30 17.15 2.78
CA ASP A 598 38.35 17.56 1.86
C ASP A 598 39.36 16.41 1.79
N VAL A 599 38.97 15.35 1.09
CA VAL A 599 39.69 14.10 0.99
C VAL A 599 40.67 14.36 -0.12
N GLN A 600 41.79 14.96 0.26
CA GLN A 600 42.90 15.21 -0.65
C GLN A 600 43.35 13.85 -1.23
N PRO A 601 43.11 13.60 -2.53
CA PRO A 601 43.46 12.33 -3.14
C PRO A 601 44.97 12.16 -3.10
N TYR A 602 45.42 10.97 -2.71
CA TYR A 602 46.84 10.62 -2.74
C TYR A 602 47.16 9.93 -4.07
N VAL A 603 47.99 10.58 -4.89
CA VAL A 603 48.48 9.98 -6.15
C VAL A 603 49.57 8.97 -5.82
N LEU A 604 49.36 7.71 -6.18
CA LEU A 604 50.32 6.63 -5.94
C LEU A 604 51.62 6.87 -6.71
N PRO A 605 52.78 7.01 -6.04
CA PRO A 605 54.07 7.02 -6.71
C PRO A 605 54.45 5.60 -7.19
N ASP A 606 55.51 5.53 -7.99
CA ASP A 606 56.09 4.25 -8.38
C ASP A 606 56.87 3.63 -7.21
N TYR A 607 56.33 2.56 -6.65
CA TYR A 607 56.91 1.83 -5.52
C TYR A 607 57.80 0.64 -5.96
N THR A 608 57.96 0.37 -7.26
CA THR A 608 58.71 -0.80 -7.73
C THR A 608 60.15 -0.79 -7.22
N GLY A 609 60.59 -1.90 -6.64
CA GLY A 609 61.93 -2.10 -6.06
C GLY A 609 62.11 -1.55 -4.63
N GLN A 610 61.09 -0.94 -4.03
CA GLN A 610 61.14 -0.48 -2.64
C GLN A 610 60.77 -1.60 -1.66
N SER A 611 61.18 -1.46 -0.39
CA SER A 611 60.86 -2.41 0.68
C SER A 611 59.36 -2.42 1.00
N ILE A 612 58.78 -3.61 1.11
CA ILE A 612 57.34 -3.80 1.42
C ILE A 612 56.94 -3.10 2.72
N GLU A 613 57.76 -3.20 3.77
CA GLU A 613 57.47 -2.60 5.08
C GLU A 613 57.35 -1.08 5.00
N SER A 614 58.25 -0.43 4.26
CA SER A 614 58.24 1.03 4.07
C SER A 614 57.00 1.48 3.31
N VAL A 615 56.67 0.79 2.21
CA VAL A 615 55.52 1.13 1.36
C VAL A 615 54.20 0.86 2.08
N GLN A 616 54.12 -0.22 2.85
CA GLN A 616 52.95 -0.53 3.66
C GLN A 616 52.73 0.52 4.75
N GLN A 617 53.77 0.96 5.46
CA GLN A 617 53.65 2.03 6.47
C GLN A 617 53.19 3.35 5.85
N GLU A 618 53.72 3.71 4.68
CA GLU A 618 53.34 4.91 3.97
C GLU A 618 51.86 4.88 3.56
N LEU A 619 51.41 3.79 2.92
CA LEU A 619 50.01 3.64 2.48
C LEU A 619 49.03 3.55 3.67
N VAL A 620 49.39 2.87 4.75
CA VAL A 620 48.59 2.85 5.99
C VAL A 620 48.53 4.24 6.63
N SER A 621 49.59 5.05 6.58
CA SER A 621 49.56 6.44 7.04
C SER A 621 48.60 7.33 6.24
N LYS A 622 48.28 6.92 5.01
CA LYS A 622 47.24 7.53 4.15
C LYS A 622 45.87 6.87 4.31
N GLN A 623 45.70 6.04 5.34
CA GLN A 623 44.47 5.30 5.65
C GLN A 623 44.05 4.33 4.53
N ALA A 624 44.99 3.85 3.71
CA ALA A 624 44.72 2.83 2.71
C ALA A 624 44.72 1.42 3.33
N ASN A 625 43.84 0.57 2.83
CA ASN A 625 43.76 -0.85 3.20
C ASN A 625 44.74 -1.66 2.33
N VAL A 626 45.94 -1.91 2.86
CA VAL A 626 47.02 -2.58 2.14
C VAL A 626 46.95 -4.10 2.31
N LYS A 627 47.03 -4.84 1.20
CA LYS A 627 47.16 -6.30 1.17
C LYS A 627 48.45 -6.69 0.44
N VAL A 628 49.28 -7.54 1.04
CA VAL A 628 50.53 -8.00 0.46
C VAL A 628 50.36 -9.41 -0.12
N VAL A 629 50.88 -9.64 -1.33
CA VAL A 629 50.79 -10.90 -2.06
C VAL A 629 52.19 -11.37 -2.46
N GLY A 630 52.55 -12.58 -2.01
CA GLY A 630 53.84 -13.23 -2.26
C GLY A 630 54.82 -13.14 -1.09
N SER A 631 55.98 -13.77 -1.24
CA SER A 631 56.95 -13.99 -0.16
C SER A 631 58.25 -13.18 -0.28
N GLY A 632 58.31 -12.18 -1.15
CA GLY A 632 59.50 -11.33 -1.36
C GLY A 632 59.50 -10.08 -0.48
N ASP A 633 60.67 -9.46 -0.34
CA ASP A 633 60.87 -8.30 0.53
C ASP A 633 60.74 -6.95 -0.20
N THR A 634 60.68 -6.97 -1.55
CA THR A 634 60.53 -5.76 -2.36
C THR A 634 59.27 -5.76 -3.22
N VAL A 635 58.74 -4.57 -3.51
CA VAL A 635 57.54 -4.38 -4.34
C VAL A 635 57.88 -4.64 -5.80
N LYS A 636 57.22 -5.61 -6.41
CA LYS A 636 57.22 -5.84 -7.86
C LYS A 636 56.23 -4.94 -8.58
N SER A 637 55.01 -4.82 -8.03
CA SER A 637 53.94 -3.98 -8.58
C SER A 637 52.88 -3.66 -7.54
N ILE A 638 52.14 -2.57 -7.73
CA ILE A 638 51.01 -2.14 -6.89
C ILE A 638 49.72 -2.07 -7.73
N LEU A 639 48.58 -2.36 -7.10
CA LEU A 639 47.25 -2.06 -7.62
C LEU A 639 46.47 -1.17 -6.64
N PRO A 640 45.81 -0.09 -7.11
CA PRO A 640 45.91 0.50 -8.44
C PRO A 640 47.36 0.87 -8.83
N SER A 641 47.67 0.92 -10.12
CA SER A 641 49.04 1.19 -10.60
C SER A 641 49.49 2.60 -10.23
N ALA A 642 50.82 2.84 -10.26
CA ALA A 642 51.39 4.17 -10.10
C ALA A 642 50.69 5.21 -11.00
N GLY A 643 50.43 6.40 -10.46
CA GLY A 643 49.66 7.48 -11.08
C GLY A 643 48.17 7.45 -10.82
N ALA A 644 47.62 6.38 -10.22
CA ALA A 644 46.23 6.35 -9.77
C ALA A 644 46.05 7.12 -8.45
N GLU A 645 44.90 7.76 -8.31
CA GLU A 645 44.49 8.44 -7.08
C GLU A 645 43.80 7.46 -6.12
N ILE A 646 44.20 7.51 -4.85
CA ILE A 646 43.55 6.78 -3.77
C ILE A 646 43.05 7.74 -2.69
N ILE A 647 41.94 7.39 -2.06
CA ILE A 647 41.34 8.09 -0.93
C ILE A 647 41.41 7.22 0.35
N PRO A 648 41.29 7.77 1.57
CA PRO A 648 41.12 7.00 2.79
C PRO A 648 40.11 5.87 2.65
N GLY A 649 40.47 4.68 3.14
CA GLY A 649 39.68 3.46 2.98
C GLY A 649 39.89 2.70 1.66
N SER A 650 40.59 3.30 0.67
CA SER A 650 40.89 2.62 -0.60
C SER A 650 41.72 1.36 -0.38
N ASN A 651 41.37 0.30 -1.12
CA ASN A 651 42.09 -0.96 -1.06
C ASN A 651 43.26 -0.97 -2.05
N THR A 652 44.45 -1.33 -1.58
CA THR A 652 45.66 -1.44 -2.41
C THR A 652 46.30 -2.82 -2.26
N ILE A 653 46.70 -3.45 -3.36
CA ILE A 653 47.37 -4.76 -3.37
C ILE A 653 48.84 -4.57 -3.78
N LEU A 654 49.77 -4.98 -2.92
CA LEU A 654 51.21 -5.02 -3.19
C LEU A 654 51.62 -6.43 -3.61
N LEU A 655 52.20 -6.56 -4.80
CA LEU A 655 52.84 -7.80 -5.25
C LEU A 655 54.33 -7.75 -4.93
N THR A 656 54.84 -8.80 -4.31
CA THR A 656 56.27 -8.92 -3.98
C THR A 656 57.10 -9.49 -5.14
N ASP A 657 58.43 -9.35 -5.08
CA ASP A 657 59.40 -9.88 -6.04
C ASP A 657 59.72 -11.38 -5.88
N GLY A 658 59.19 -12.02 -4.84
CA GLY A 658 59.37 -13.45 -4.52
C GLY A 658 58.35 -14.39 -5.14
N ASP A 659 58.24 -15.59 -4.57
CA ASP A 659 57.23 -16.56 -4.99
C ASP A 659 55.84 -16.01 -4.69
N VAL A 660 54.98 -16.01 -5.71
CA VAL A 660 53.59 -15.58 -5.58
C VAL A 660 52.80 -16.73 -4.95
N LEU A 661 52.41 -16.54 -3.70
CA LEU A 661 51.57 -17.49 -2.96
C LEU A 661 50.14 -16.96 -2.90
N MET A 662 49.15 -17.86 -3.03
CA MET A 662 47.73 -17.52 -2.91
C MET A 662 47.45 -16.95 -1.50
N PRO A 663 46.95 -15.72 -1.38
CA PRO A 663 46.57 -15.16 -0.08
C PRO A 663 45.28 -15.78 0.45
N ASP A 664 45.01 -15.53 1.73
CA ASP A 664 43.68 -15.72 2.31
C ASP A 664 42.74 -14.63 1.79
N LEU A 665 41.73 -15.04 1.03
CA LEU A 665 40.74 -14.18 0.41
C LEU A 665 39.51 -13.97 1.32
N THR A 666 39.45 -14.59 2.49
CA THR A 666 38.32 -14.43 3.41
C THR A 666 38.07 -12.94 3.70
N ASN A 667 36.81 -12.50 3.59
CA ASN A 667 36.39 -11.10 3.71
C ASN A 667 36.88 -10.14 2.61
N TRP A 668 37.42 -10.65 1.49
CA TRP A 668 37.66 -9.82 0.32
C TRP A 668 36.37 -9.61 -0.46
N SER A 669 36.14 -8.39 -0.93
CA SER A 669 35.06 -8.09 -1.88
C SER A 669 35.34 -8.70 -3.24
N LEU A 670 34.28 -8.99 -4.01
CA LEU A 670 34.40 -9.47 -5.39
C LEU A 670 35.35 -8.60 -6.23
N ARG A 671 35.27 -7.26 -6.09
CA ARG A 671 36.15 -6.33 -6.81
C ARG A 671 37.63 -6.57 -6.52
N GLN A 672 38.00 -6.81 -5.26
CA GLN A 672 39.39 -7.09 -4.87
C GLN A 672 39.89 -8.42 -5.46
N VAL A 673 39.02 -9.44 -5.49
CA VAL A 673 39.39 -10.75 -6.07
C VAL A 673 39.56 -10.65 -7.58
N LEU A 674 38.73 -9.87 -8.28
CA LEU A 674 38.91 -9.64 -9.72
C LEU A 674 40.19 -8.85 -10.04
N GLN A 675 40.55 -7.88 -9.19
CA GLN A 675 41.82 -7.17 -9.30
C GLN A 675 43.02 -8.10 -9.10
N LEU A 676 42.96 -8.98 -8.09
CA LEU A 676 43.97 -10.02 -7.89
C LEU A 676 44.02 -11.00 -9.07
N GLY A 677 42.86 -11.38 -9.62
CA GLY A 677 42.75 -12.24 -10.80
C GLY A 677 43.48 -11.66 -12.00
N THR A 678 43.27 -10.36 -12.25
CA THR A 678 43.97 -9.61 -13.30
C THR A 678 45.46 -9.53 -13.03
N LEU A 679 45.87 -9.24 -11.79
CA LEU A 679 47.28 -9.13 -11.37
C LEU A 679 48.06 -10.42 -11.56
N LEU A 680 47.45 -11.55 -11.19
CA LEU A 680 48.06 -12.87 -11.25
C LEU A 680 47.82 -13.58 -12.58
N ASN A 681 47.10 -12.95 -13.52
CA ASN A 681 46.68 -13.55 -14.78
C ASN A 681 45.93 -14.89 -14.59
N ILE A 682 45.04 -14.97 -13.60
CA ILE A 682 44.20 -16.15 -13.32
C ILE A 682 42.74 -15.85 -13.65
N LYS A 683 41.97 -16.88 -14.04
CA LYS A 683 40.53 -16.75 -14.26
C LYS A 683 39.78 -16.95 -12.96
N VAL A 684 38.80 -16.07 -12.71
CA VAL A 684 37.99 -16.07 -11.48
C VAL A 684 36.54 -16.35 -11.83
N ASP A 685 36.00 -17.44 -11.28
CA ASP A 685 34.56 -17.74 -11.26
C ASP A 685 34.02 -17.53 -9.84
N TYR A 686 32.76 -17.09 -9.73
CA TYR A 686 32.16 -16.81 -8.43
C TYR A 686 30.68 -17.20 -8.36
N ILE A 687 30.22 -17.53 -7.17
CA ILE A 687 28.80 -17.80 -6.84
C ILE A 687 28.43 -16.96 -5.62
N GLY A 688 27.29 -16.26 -5.70
CA GLY A 688 26.79 -15.37 -4.65
C GLY A 688 27.21 -13.90 -4.82
N THR A 689 26.92 -13.08 -3.81
CA THR A 689 27.22 -11.64 -3.77
C THR A 689 27.74 -11.23 -2.40
N GLY A 690 28.67 -10.28 -2.32
CA GLY A 690 29.21 -9.78 -1.06
C GLY A 690 30.71 -10.06 -0.89
N TYR A 691 31.08 -10.69 0.21
CA TYR A 691 32.47 -10.97 0.59
C TYR A 691 32.79 -12.46 0.53
N VAL A 692 34.04 -12.79 0.21
CA VAL A 692 34.48 -14.18 0.06
C VAL A 692 34.41 -14.92 1.39
N VAL A 693 33.74 -16.07 1.39
CA VAL A 693 33.69 -17.02 2.51
C VAL A 693 34.45 -18.31 2.23
N LYS A 694 34.62 -18.68 0.95
CA LYS A 694 35.39 -19.86 0.53
C LYS A 694 36.15 -19.60 -0.77
N GLN A 695 37.34 -20.18 -0.89
CA GLN A 695 38.18 -20.16 -2.08
C GLN A 695 38.61 -21.58 -2.48
N SER A 696 38.67 -21.87 -3.78
CA SER A 696 39.05 -23.20 -4.29
C SER A 696 40.55 -23.50 -4.24
N ILE A 697 41.40 -22.46 -4.30
CA ILE A 697 42.86 -22.60 -4.22
C ILE A 697 43.29 -22.38 -2.77
N PRO A 698 43.91 -23.37 -2.09
CA PRO A 698 44.34 -23.23 -0.71
C PRO A 698 45.34 -22.09 -0.50
N VAL A 699 45.24 -21.41 0.64
CA VAL A 699 46.19 -20.37 1.07
C VAL A 699 47.61 -20.93 1.07
N GLY A 700 48.57 -20.15 0.57
CA GLY A 700 49.97 -20.55 0.46
C GLY A 700 50.33 -21.37 -0.79
N THR A 701 49.37 -21.68 -1.67
CA THR A 701 49.65 -22.37 -2.93
C THR A 701 50.46 -21.48 -3.88
N LYS A 702 51.53 -22.01 -4.46
CA LYS A 702 52.35 -21.29 -5.45
C LYS A 702 51.56 -21.06 -6.75
N MET A 703 51.55 -19.82 -7.21
CA MET A 703 50.76 -19.36 -8.36
C MET A 703 51.60 -19.30 -9.62
N ASN A 704 51.11 -19.91 -10.70
CA ASN A 704 51.81 -20.01 -11.99
C ASN A 704 51.09 -19.26 -13.14
N GLY A 705 50.05 -18.48 -12.83
CA GLY A 705 49.40 -17.56 -13.77
C GLY A 705 48.54 -18.19 -14.87
N ASN A 706 48.08 -19.43 -14.67
CA ASN A 706 47.18 -20.13 -15.60
C ASN A 706 46.19 -21.06 -14.86
N GLN A 707 45.83 -20.70 -13.63
CA GLN A 707 44.94 -21.45 -12.74
C GLN A 707 43.53 -20.85 -12.75
N TYR A 708 42.54 -21.66 -12.38
CA TYR A 708 41.15 -21.25 -12.20
C TYR A 708 40.85 -21.13 -10.70
N LEU A 709 40.43 -19.95 -10.28
CA LEU A 709 40.00 -19.66 -8.92
C LEU A 709 38.47 -19.59 -8.89
N SER A 710 37.84 -20.42 -8.06
CA SER A 710 36.41 -20.36 -7.79
C SER A 710 36.20 -19.88 -6.36
N ILE A 711 35.33 -18.89 -6.17
CA ILE A 711 35.01 -18.31 -4.85
C ILE A 711 33.51 -18.37 -4.56
N ALA A 712 33.16 -18.54 -3.29
CA ALA A 712 31.79 -18.36 -2.80
C ALA A 712 31.70 -17.05 -2.00
N LEU A 713 30.66 -16.27 -2.24
CA LEU A 713 30.43 -14.94 -1.67
C LEU A 713 29.13 -14.92 -0.87
N GLU A 714 29.15 -14.24 0.29
CA GLU A 714 27.96 -13.99 1.11
C GLU A 714 27.84 -12.49 1.43
N PRO A 715 26.60 -11.94 1.52
CA PRO A 715 26.39 -10.56 1.96
C PRO A 715 27.01 -10.36 3.36
N PRO A 716 27.52 -9.17 3.70
CA PRO A 716 27.95 -8.90 5.07
C PRO A 716 26.77 -9.17 6.00
N ASN A 717 26.95 -10.02 7.02
CA ASN A 717 25.96 -10.22 8.07
C ASN A 717 25.59 -8.84 8.63
N THR A 718 24.39 -8.37 8.32
CA THR A 718 23.67 -7.45 9.20
C THR A 718 23.62 -8.17 10.54
N VAL A 719 24.37 -7.65 11.50
CA VAL A 719 24.28 -8.09 12.89
C VAL A 719 22.86 -7.78 13.35
N LEU A 720 21.98 -8.75 13.18
CA LEU A 720 20.77 -8.87 13.99
C LEU A 720 21.26 -9.10 15.44
N PRO A 721 20.63 -8.48 16.46
CA PRO A 721 20.98 -8.76 17.84
C PRO A 721 20.87 -10.26 18.10
N ALA A 722 21.91 -10.83 18.72
CA ALA A 722 22.02 -12.25 19.00
C ALA A 722 20.77 -12.78 19.73
N GLU A 723 20.06 -13.71 19.10
CA GLU A 723 19.19 -14.64 19.81
C GLU A 723 20.05 -15.49 20.74
N THR A 724 19.73 -15.45 22.02
CA THR A 724 20.31 -16.33 23.04
C THR A 724 19.99 -17.78 22.70
N GLU A 725 21.03 -18.59 22.48
CA GLU A 725 20.94 -20.04 22.31
C GLU A 725 20.31 -20.68 23.56
N ASP A 726 19.11 -21.25 23.39
CA ASP A 726 18.57 -22.26 24.29
C ASP A 726 19.41 -23.54 24.15
N THR A 727 20.27 -23.79 25.14
CA THR A 727 21.00 -25.04 25.29
C THR A 727 20.04 -26.15 25.71
N VAL A 728 19.75 -27.04 24.76
CA VAL A 728 19.22 -28.38 25.03
C VAL A 728 20.34 -29.22 25.66
N GLU A 729 20.36 -29.34 26.98
CA GLU A 729 21.18 -30.34 27.66
C GLU A 729 20.47 -31.69 27.68
N THR A 730 21.13 -32.66 27.05
CA THR A 730 20.84 -34.09 27.10
C THR A 730 21.22 -34.65 28.47
N ASN A 731 20.22 -35.17 29.21
CA ASN A 731 20.42 -35.96 30.42
C ASN A 731 20.58 -37.45 30.08
N GLU A 732 21.79 -37.98 30.24
CA GLU A 732 22.02 -39.40 30.52
C GLU A 732 23.00 -39.50 31.72
N ASP A 733 22.53 -40.27 32.70
CA ASP A 733 23.25 -40.94 33.79
C ASP A 733 23.94 -40.10 34.86
N LEU A 734 23.38 -40.17 36.09
CA LEU A 734 24.06 -40.70 37.27
C LEU A 734 23.01 -41.05 38.34
N GLU A 735 22.87 -42.36 38.59
CA GLU A 735 22.27 -42.93 39.81
C GLU A 735 23.17 -42.59 41.02
N ASP A 736 22.58 -42.10 42.11
CA ASP A 736 22.60 -42.71 43.45
C ASP A 736 22.32 -41.70 44.59
N GLU A 737 21.73 -42.25 45.66
CA GLU A 737 21.50 -41.67 47.00
C GLU A 737 20.18 -40.92 47.26
N GLU A 738 19.11 -41.70 47.27
CA GLU A 738 18.39 -42.13 48.47
C GLU A 738 18.32 -41.18 49.72
N VAL A 739 17.09 -41.05 50.23
CA VAL A 739 16.66 -40.90 51.63
C VAL A 739 16.17 -39.53 52.14
N ASN A 740 14.83 -39.49 52.26
CA ASN A 740 13.98 -39.01 53.36
C ASN A 740 13.32 -37.62 53.35
N ASN A 741 11.98 -37.72 53.46
CA ASN A 741 11.06 -36.98 54.32
C ASN A 741 10.96 -35.47 54.12
N SER A 742 9.79 -34.83 54.15
CA SER A 742 8.43 -35.20 54.49
C SER A 742 7.66 -33.88 54.51
N THR A 743 6.36 -33.89 54.17
CA THR A 743 5.33 -32.96 54.68
C THR A 743 5.50 -31.47 54.28
N THR A 744 4.50 -30.70 53.87
CA THR A 744 3.06 -30.65 54.13
C THR A 744 2.50 -29.47 53.33
N THR A 745 1.26 -29.57 52.84
CA THR A 745 0.18 -28.52 52.75
C THR A 745 0.60 -27.06 52.48
N GLU A 746 0.05 -26.34 51.50
CA GLU A 746 -1.34 -26.16 51.05
C GLU A 746 -1.43 -25.95 49.53
#